data_AF-A0A5M4AM38-F1
#
_entry.id   AF-A0A5M4AM38-F1
#
_cell.length_a   1.000
_cell.length_b   1.000
_cell.length_c   1.000
_cell.angle_alpha   90.00
_cell.angle_beta   90.00
_cell.angle_gamma   90.00
#
_symmetry.space_group_name_H-M   'P 1'
#
loop_
_entity.id
_entity.type
_entity.pdbx_description
1 polymer ?
#
loop_
_entity_poly.entity_id
_entity_poly.type
_entity_poly.pdbx_seq_one_letter_code
_entity_poly.pdbx_strand_id
1 'polypeptide(L)'
;MAGSILASCNKDDNGSTPIVLNSFGPSPALRGTEIRFIGQNLNKVTSIVLPQNIEITEFTMFSGDEIRLVVPQEAEPGYVVLKTPQGDITTKTELGYSEPISIESFAPDSVKSGDTLTIKGDYLGQIKQVIFANNVLVDSAAFKSLSRYEIKILVPIEAQTGKVAISNGAESPIVIYTESDLKVTLPEFTGMTPNPAKPGNAITISGKNFDLVKSIIFNENLTVTDFTLNGTKTTITVNVPVNAKDGAVKLVAFSGVEVASPTALTLVMPVITKIDPNPVKNGAILTITGTDLDLVTSVTFGGDKTGTVTSATETELQVTVPDDAVTGVVTLATQSGNNVTSEELTLIDPVFTSFTPAQAKANTDITITGTDLDLVTTVDFIGGMSGTIASQSETSLAVTVPVGAQTGLITLVAKNGTEVTSPSDFTILTNLPVFSSYTEAKATPGEILTINGTNMDLIKELIFPDNVVATAYGIKTDTKVEVYVPMDAAIGYGQIKMITYEGEEGLLPEIFIGGVEPVADPSLVINDFDETGHDLSWDNWGGTVELGSDPAIAISGNYMHGIADALTGWAWIWGCNHSALPKVEATKADYLLKMDVNLNKPFGSTNVHFQMEMAGNRIDIGGFGVVAADETTPGWITVTYDLSQFADLPDVISGDDTLEWGMNFNYADGSVDITGLYIDNIRFQHK
;
A
#
# COMPACT_ATOMS: atom_id res chain seq x y z
N MET A 1 54.09 129.34 -12.58
CA MET A 1 55.47 129.55 -13.05
C MET A 1 55.66 128.68 -14.29
N ALA A 2 55.73 129.31 -15.47
CA ALA A 2 56.91 129.33 -16.35
C ALA A 2 57.20 127.96 -16.99
N GLY A 3 56.72 127.71 -18.23
CA GLY A 3 57.53 127.70 -19.46
C GLY A 3 57.76 126.24 -19.89
N SER A 4 57.76 125.80 -21.15
CA SER A 4 57.89 126.44 -22.44
C SER A 4 57.31 125.54 -23.53
N ILE A 5 56.91 126.19 -24.62
CA ILE A 5 56.52 125.65 -25.93
C ILE A 5 57.78 125.15 -26.66
N LEU A 6 57.68 124.05 -27.42
CA LEU A 6 58.17 123.95 -28.81
C LEU A 6 57.43 122.83 -29.55
N ALA A 7 56.89 123.21 -30.69
CA ALA A 7 56.04 122.41 -31.57
C ALA A 7 56.88 121.60 -32.58
N SER A 8 56.27 120.54 -33.11
CA SER A 8 56.33 120.29 -34.56
C SER A 8 55.07 119.55 -34.97
N CYS A 9 54.15 120.27 -35.62
CA CYS A 9 53.11 119.67 -36.43
C CYS A 9 53.75 119.05 -37.68
N ASN A 10 53.26 117.89 -38.12
CA ASN A 10 52.74 117.78 -39.47
C ASN A 10 51.55 116.82 -39.45
N LYS A 11 50.40 117.38 -39.82
CA LYS A 11 49.20 116.67 -40.23
C LYS A 11 49.54 115.81 -41.45
N ASP A 12 48.99 114.61 -41.48
CA ASP A 12 48.24 114.14 -42.64
C ASP A 12 47.13 113.21 -42.14
N ASP A 13 45.91 113.76 -42.11
CA ASP A 13 44.66 113.02 -42.00
C ASP A 13 44.55 112.10 -43.22
N ASN A 14 44.58 110.79 -42.99
CA ASN A 14 44.03 109.84 -43.94
C ASN A 14 42.86 109.11 -43.27
N GLY A 15 41.67 109.68 -43.48
CA GLY A 15 40.40 109.16 -42.96
C GLY A 15 40.08 107.78 -43.50
N SER A 16 40.49 106.74 -42.79
CA SER A 16 40.01 105.38 -42.97
C SER A 16 39.21 105.00 -41.73
N THR A 17 37.90 104.78 -41.90
CA THR A 17 37.03 104.26 -40.84
C THR A 17 37.62 102.99 -40.22
N PRO A 18 37.67 102.86 -38.88
CA PRO A 18 38.30 101.74 -38.20
C PRO A 18 37.57 100.43 -38.49
N ILE A 19 38.32 99.35 -38.67
CA ILE A 19 37.77 98.00 -38.82
C ILE A 19 37.54 97.43 -37.43
N VAL A 20 36.29 97.06 -37.12
CA VAL A 20 35.90 96.60 -35.79
C VAL A 20 35.20 95.25 -35.89
N LEU A 21 35.71 94.25 -35.17
CA LEU A 21 35.00 92.99 -34.94
C LEU A 21 34.20 93.11 -33.63
N ASN A 22 32.87 92.99 -33.72
CA ASN A 22 31.98 93.07 -32.57
C ASN A 22 31.71 91.68 -31.96
N SER A 23 31.46 90.68 -32.81
CA SER A 23 31.17 89.32 -32.37
C SER A 23 31.49 88.31 -33.47
N PHE A 24 31.63 87.05 -33.07
CA PHE A 24 31.71 85.92 -34.00
C PHE A 24 31.01 84.69 -33.42
N GLY A 25 30.54 83.80 -34.29
CA GLY A 25 29.91 82.54 -33.87
C GLY A 25 29.14 81.83 -34.98
N PRO A 26 28.52 80.68 -34.70
CA PRO A 26 28.42 80.03 -33.38
C PRO A 26 29.77 79.50 -32.85
N SER A 27 29.93 79.45 -31.52
CA SER A 27 31.04 78.78 -30.82
C SER A 27 30.46 78.04 -29.60
N PRO A 28 30.62 76.71 -29.46
CA PRO A 28 31.35 75.84 -30.37
C PRO A 28 30.68 75.72 -31.76
N ALA A 29 31.48 75.72 -32.82
CA ALA A 29 31.02 75.60 -34.20
C ALA A 29 30.96 74.14 -34.66
N LEU A 30 30.11 73.83 -35.64
CA LEU A 30 30.17 72.55 -36.37
C LEU A 30 31.12 72.69 -37.55
N ARG A 31 32.06 71.75 -37.70
CA ARG A 31 33.00 71.74 -38.83
C ARG A 31 32.27 71.49 -40.14
N GLY A 32 32.65 72.20 -41.19
CA GLY A 32 31.94 72.20 -42.47
C GLY A 32 30.67 73.06 -42.51
N THR A 33 30.36 73.78 -41.42
CA THR A 33 29.26 74.76 -41.40
C THR A 33 29.78 76.19 -41.38
N GLU A 34 28.90 77.14 -41.69
CA GLU A 34 29.25 78.56 -41.70
C GLU A 34 29.38 79.13 -40.28
N ILE A 35 30.48 79.83 -40.02
CA ILE A 35 30.60 80.77 -38.91
C ILE A 35 30.54 82.20 -39.43
N ARG A 36 30.08 83.12 -38.59
CA ARG A 36 29.83 84.52 -38.90
C ARG A 36 30.72 85.42 -38.06
N PHE A 37 31.21 86.50 -38.64
CA PHE A 37 31.93 87.58 -37.99
C PHE A 37 31.14 88.86 -38.24
N ILE A 38 30.67 89.52 -37.19
CA ILE A 38 29.83 90.72 -37.26
C ILE A 38 30.63 91.92 -36.77
N GLY A 39 30.57 93.02 -37.49
CA GLY A 39 31.47 94.14 -37.26
C GLY A 39 31.13 95.40 -38.04
N GLN A 40 32.13 96.26 -38.22
CA GLN A 40 32.07 97.47 -39.04
C GLN A 40 33.30 97.55 -39.95
N ASN A 41 33.09 97.97 -41.21
CA ASN A 41 34.11 98.02 -42.26
C ASN A 41 34.82 96.68 -42.51
N LEU A 42 34.13 95.56 -42.28
CA LEU A 42 34.68 94.21 -42.43
C LEU A 42 35.03 93.84 -43.88
N ASN A 43 34.45 94.53 -44.87
CA ASN A 43 34.80 94.39 -46.28
C ASN A 43 36.25 94.80 -46.61
N LYS A 44 37.01 95.30 -45.62
CA LYS A 44 38.45 95.58 -45.72
C LYS A 44 39.34 94.45 -45.15
N VAL A 45 38.76 93.40 -44.57
CA VAL A 45 39.51 92.22 -44.09
C VAL A 45 40.06 91.45 -45.29
N THR A 46 41.34 91.08 -45.26
CA THR A 46 42.00 90.40 -46.38
C THR A 46 41.94 88.89 -46.27
N SER A 47 41.99 88.36 -45.05
CA SER A 47 41.88 86.93 -44.76
C SER A 47 41.50 86.70 -43.30
N ILE A 48 40.99 85.51 -42.99
CA ILE A 48 40.73 85.04 -41.64
C ILE A 48 41.59 83.82 -41.37
N VAL A 49 42.45 83.89 -40.36
CA VAL A 49 43.35 82.80 -39.95
C VAL A 49 42.74 82.09 -38.75
N LEU A 50 42.35 80.84 -38.96
CA LEU A 50 41.95 79.93 -37.90
C LEU A 50 43.19 79.33 -37.21
N PRO A 51 43.05 78.70 -36.02
CA PRO A 51 44.15 77.99 -35.37
C PRO A 51 44.87 77.00 -36.30
N GLN A 52 46.15 76.73 -36.02
CA GLN A 52 47.09 76.02 -36.93
C GLN A 52 47.43 76.76 -38.24
N ASN A 53 47.26 78.09 -38.27
CA ASN A 53 47.56 78.95 -39.43
C ASN A 53 46.75 78.58 -40.69
N ILE A 54 45.52 78.08 -40.51
CA ILE A 54 44.63 77.82 -41.65
C ILE A 54 44.06 79.16 -42.10
N GLU A 55 44.63 79.71 -43.17
CA GLU A 55 44.24 80.99 -43.74
C GLU A 55 43.09 80.84 -44.74
N ILE A 56 42.00 81.56 -44.49
CA ILE A 56 40.80 81.59 -45.31
C ILE A 56 40.70 82.95 -45.99
N THR A 57 40.87 82.95 -47.31
CA THR A 57 40.73 84.13 -48.17
C THR A 57 39.41 84.14 -48.95
N GLU A 58 38.68 83.02 -48.93
CA GLU A 58 37.39 82.87 -49.61
C GLU A 58 36.25 82.85 -48.59
N PHE A 59 35.31 83.77 -48.76
CA PHE A 59 34.19 83.97 -47.85
C PHE A 59 32.88 83.71 -48.57
N THR A 60 31.97 82.98 -47.92
CA THR A 60 30.63 82.73 -48.46
C THR A 60 29.73 83.97 -48.39
N MET A 61 30.06 84.91 -47.50
CA MET A 61 29.50 86.25 -47.46
C MET A 61 30.58 87.24 -47.03
N PHE A 62 30.66 88.38 -47.69
CA PHE A 62 31.67 89.39 -47.41
C PHE A 62 31.12 90.79 -47.65
N SER A 63 30.79 91.50 -46.57
CA SER A 63 30.24 92.85 -46.59
C SER A 63 30.89 93.72 -45.52
N GLY A 64 30.50 94.99 -45.45
CA GLY A 64 31.03 95.94 -44.46
C GLY A 64 30.64 95.58 -43.01
N ASP A 65 29.58 94.81 -42.83
CA ASP A 65 28.98 94.46 -41.54
C ASP A 65 29.09 92.98 -41.19
N GLU A 66 29.34 92.10 -42.17
CA GLU A 66 29.36 90.65 -41.97
C GLU A 66 30.40 89.94 -42.86
N ILE A 67 31.12 88.98 -42.28
CA ILE A 67 31.88 87.96 -43.01
C ILE A 67 31.35 86.58 -42.62
N ARG A 68 31.09 85.70 -43.59
CA ARG A 68 30.81 84.28 -43.37
C ARG A 68 31.85 83.42 -44.03
N LEU A 69 32.27 82.37 -43.35
CA LEU A 69 33.15 81.35 -43.90
C LEU A 69 32.72 79.98 -43.43
N VAL A 70 33.01 78.96 -44.24
CA VAL A 70 32.83 77.56 -43.86
C VAL A 70 34.04 77.10 -43.05
N VAL A 71 33.79 76.54 -41.87
CA VAL A 71 34.86 76.01 -41.01
C VAL A 71 35.52 74.80 -41.69
N PRO A 72 36.85 74.82 -41.93
CA PRO A 72 37.59 73.67 -42.43
C PRO A 72 37.51 72.46 -41.50
N GLN A 73 37.58 71.26 -42.07
CA GLN A 73 37.42 70.02 -41.30
C GLN A 73 38.59 69.80 -40.32
N GLU A 74 39.75 70.34 -40.65
CA GLU A 74 41.01 70.23 -39.93
C GLU A 74 41.27 71.37 -38.94
N ALA A 75 40.36 72.34 -38.79
CA ALA A 75 40.56 73.46 -37.88
C ALA A 75 40.78 72.97 -36.42
N GLU A 76 41.45 73.68 -35.53
CA GLU A 76 41.58 73.25 -34.13
C GLU A 76 41.02 74.32 -33.20
N PRO A 77 40.57 73.98 -31.96
CA PRO A 77 40.09 74.98 -31.02
C PRO A 77 41.14 76.07 -30.78
N GLY A 78 40.72 77.32 -30.71
CA GLY A 78 41.63 78.44 -30.42
C GLY A 78 41.16 79.80 -30.94
N TYR A 79 42.01 80.80 -30.78
CA TYR A 79 41.71 82.17 -31.22
C TYR A 79 41.79 82.32 -32.75
N VAL A 80 40.87 83.11 -33.31
CA VAL A 80 40.82 83.41 -34.75
C VAL A 80 41.37 84.81 -35.00
N VAL A 81 42.10 85.01 -36.09
CA VAL A 81 42.74 86.29 -36.43
C VAL A 81 42.25 86.82 -37.77
N LEU A 82 41.65 88.01 -37.78
CA LEU A 82 41.28 88.73 -38.99
C LEU A 82 42.48 89.57 -39.44
N LYS A 83 43.02 89.29 -40.63
CA LYS A 83 44.08 90.09 -41.26
C LYS A 83 43.47 91.34 -41.85
N THR A 84 44.00 92.50 -41.48
CA THR A 84 43.51 93.79 -42.00
C THR A 84 44.66 94.74 -42.36
N PRO A 85 44.44 95.70 -43.28
CA PRO A 85 45.43 96.73 -43.60
C PRO A 85 45.77 97.67 -42.42
N GLN A 86 44.96 97.67 -41.36
CA GLN A 86 45.12 98.51 -40.17
C GLN A 86 45.76 97.74 -38.98
N GLY A 87 46.15 96.48 -39.19
CA GLY A 87 46.64 95.57 -38.14
C GLY A 87 45.70 94.39 -37.90
N ASP A 88 46.24 93.29 -37.40
CA ASP A 88 45.48 92.06 -37.15
C ASP A 88 44.51 92.22 -35.97
N ILE A 89 43.31 91.65 -36.11
CA ILE A 89 42.30 91.61 -35.04
C ILE A 89 42.14 90.16 -34.58
N THR A 90 42.58 89.84 -33.36
CA THR A 90 42.40 88.52 -32.73
C THR A 90 41.07 88.48 -31.96
N THR A 91 40.32 87.38 -32.07
CA THR A 91 39.10 87.18 -31.28
C THR A 91 39.41 87.16 -29.79
N LYS A 92 38.45 87.61 -28.95
CA LYS A 92 38.60 87.61 -27.49
C LYS A 92 38.27 86.27 -26.82
N THR A 93 37.52 85.42 -27.51
CA THR A 93 37.19 84.06 -27.09
C THR A 93 37.71 83.07 -28.12
N GLU A 94 37.97 81.85 -27.68
CA GLU A 94 38.34 80.75 -28.58
C GLU A 94 37.13 80.29 -29.39
N LEU A 95 37.37 79.93 -30.64
CA LEU A 95 36.46 79.13 -31.44
C LEU A 95 36.59 77.68 -30.98
N GLY A 96 35.59 77.16 -30.27
CA GLY A 96 35.49 75.73 -29.97
C GLY A 96 34.78 74.98 -31.11
N TYR A 97 34.78 73.65 -31.06
CA TYR A 97 34.01 72.82 -32.00
C TYR A 97 33.11 71.84 -31.28
N SER A 98 31.92 71.65 -31.83
CA SER A 98 30.96 70.66 -31.38
C SER A 98 31.10 69.44 -32.28
N GLU A 99 31.24 68.26 -31.69
CA GLU A 99 31.41 67.01 -32.42
C GLU A 99 30.28 66.04 -32.05
N PRO A 100 29.03 66.35 -32.43
CA PRO A 100 27.90 65.50 -32.09
C PRO A 100 27.98 64.20 -32.89
N ILE A 101 28.24 63.11 -32.18
CA ILE A 101 28.17 61.76 -32.74
C ILE A 101 26.75 61.55 -33.28
N SER A 102 26.62 61.04 -34.50
CA SER A 102 25.31 60.70 -35.08
C SER A 102 25.39 59.43 -35.92
N ILE A 103 24.27 58.70 -36.00
CA ILE A 103 24.09 57.59 -36.93
C ILE A 103 23.14 58.06 -38.03
N GLU A 104 23.56 57.96 -39.28
CA GLU A 104 22.73 58.25 -40.45
C GLU A 104 22.05 56.96 -40.97
N SER A 105 22.83 55.88 -41.09
CA SER A 105 22.33 54.61 -41.63
C SER A 105 23.24 53.45 -41.24
N PHE A 106 22.75 52.23 -41.44
CA PHE A 106 23.58 51.04 -41.46
C PHE A 106 23.21 50.16 -42.65
N ALA A 107 24.16 49.35 -43.12
CA ALA A 107 23.94 48.41 -44.20
C ALA A 107 24.87 47.18 -44.07
N PRO A 108 24.39 45.99 -44.47
CA PRO A 108 23.01 45.68 -44.87
C PRO A 108 22.02 45.69 -43.68
N ASP A 109 20.72 45.72 -43.96
CA ASP A 109 19.64 45.70 -42.96
C ASP A 109 19.37 44.29 -42.40
N SER A 110 19.80 43.25 -43.13
CA SER A 110 19.83 41.86 -42.74
C SER A 110 21.23 41.28 -42.88
N VAL A 111 21.71 40.61 -41.84
CA VAL A 111 23.06 40.05 -41.74
C VAL A 111 23.02 38.63 -41.18
N LYS A 112 24.03 37.85 -41.51
CA LYS A 112 24.43 36.64 -40.78
C LYS A 112 25.64 36.95 -39.90
N SER A 113 25.82 36.20 -38.81
CA SER A 113 27.08 36.24 -38.05
C SER A 113 28.29 36.08 -38.98
N GLY A 114 29.32 36.89 -38.76
CA GLY A 114 30.52 36.94 -39.61
C GLY A 114 30.38 37.82 -40.86
N ASP A 115 29.18 38.31 -41.20
CA ASP A 115 29.02 39.33 -42.23
C ASP A 115 29.61 40.67 -41.76
N THR A 116 29.92 41.54 -42.72
CA THR A 116 30.41 42.89 -42.41
C THR A 116 29.24 43.86 -42.33
N LEU A 117 29.02 44.45 -41.15
CA LEU A 117 28.08 45.54 -40.93
C LEU A 117 28.80 46.87 -41.09
N THR A 118 28.25 47.76 -41.91
CA THR A 118 28.72 49.14 -42.08
C THR A 118 27.74 50.10 -41.43
N ILE A 119 28.22 50.95 -40.53
CA ILE A 119 27.44 52.04 -39.91
C ILE A 119 28.00 53.36 -40.42
N LYS A 120 27.14 54.21 -40.98
CA LYS A 120 27.47 55.55 -41.48
C LYS A 120 26.86 56.62 -40.60
N GLY A 121 27.53 57.75 -40.53
CA GLY A 121 27.14 58.87 -39.67
C GLY A 121 28.19 59.97 -39.69
N ASP A 122 28.26 60.77 -38.63
CA ASP A 122 29.29 61.78 -38.45
C ASP A 122 29.94 61.66 -37.05
N TYR A 123 31.19 62.12 -36.96
CA TYR A 123 32.06 62.03 -35.77
C TYR A 123 32.23 60.62 -35.20
N LEU A 124 32.07 59.58 -36.04
CA LEU A 124 32.19 58.17 -35.67
C LEU A 124 33.61 57.76 -35.27
N GLY A 125 34.64 58.54 -35.63
CA GLY A 125 36.04 58.25 -35.26
C GLY A 125 36.29 58.24 -33.75
N GLN A 126 35.37 58.79 -32.96
CA GLN A 126 35.43 58.79 -31.49
C GLN A 126 34.88 57.49 -30.86
N ILE A 127 34.25 56.61 -31.65
CA ILE A 127 33.59 55.41 -31.14
C ILE A 127 34.60 54.35 -30.69
N LYS A 128 34.35 53.79 -29.51
CA LYS A 128 35.14 52.71 -28.91
C LYS A 128 34.41 51.37 -28.91
N GLN A 129 33.09 51.37 -28.97
CA GLN A 129 32.30 50.14 -28.91
C GLN A 129 31.08 50.21 -29.83
N VAL A 130 30.77 49.08 -30.48
CA VAL A 130 29.46 48.82 -31.07
C VAL A 130 28.75 47.77 -30.20
N ILE A 131 27.49 48.04 -29.87
CA ILE A 131 26.68 47.28 -28.93
C ILE A 131 25.49 46.71 -29.70
N PHE A 132 25.43 45.40 -29.86
CA PHE A 132 24.27 44.71 -30.41
C PHE A 132 23.23 44.46 -29.30
N ALA A 133 22.04 44.02 -29.71
CA ALA A 133 20.98 43.62 -28.78
C ALA A 133 21.51 42.64 -27.71
N ASN A 134 20.93 42.71 -26.50
CA ASN A 134 21.35 41.94 -25.32
C ASN A 134 22.81 42.17 -24.88
N ASN A 135 23.33 43.38 -25.14
CA ASN A 135 24.65 43.83 -24.67
C ASN A 135 25.82 43.00 -25.21
N VAL A 136 25.71 42.52 -26.46
CA VAL A 136 26.83 41.88 -27.17
C VAL A 136 27.74 42.98 -27.72
N LEU A 137 28.96 43.06 -27.19
CA LEU A 137 29.88 44.17 -27.45
C LEU A 137 30.93 43.80 -28.50
N VAL A 138 31.25 44.76 -29.35
CA VAL A 138 32.42 44.75 -30.23
C VAL A 138 33.27 45.97 -29.91
N ASP A 139 34.45 45.77 -29.36
CA ASP A 139 35.39 46.85 -29.08
C ASP A 139 36.08 47.34 -30.36
N SER A 140 36.55 48.59 -30.36
CA SER A 140 37.14 49.24 -31.53
C SER A 140 38.40 48.53 -32.05
N ALA A 141 39.07 47.76 -31.20
CA ALA A 141 40.20 46.92 -31.60
C ALA A 141 39.80 45.81 -32.59
N ALA A 142 38.53 45.40 -32.60
CA ALA A 142 37.97 44.41 -33.51
C ALA A 142 37.29 45.04 -34.74
N PHE A 143 37.32 46.37 -34.88
CA PHE A 143 36.74 47.04 -36.05
C PHE A 143 37.62 46.78 -37.28
N LYS A 144 36.98 46.48 -38.42
CA LYS A 144 37.66 46.35 -39.71
C LYS A 144 38.14 47.70 -40.23
N SER A 145 37.34 48.74 -40.03
CA SER A 145 37.73 50.12 -40.32
C SER A 145 36.94 51.08 -39.44
N LEU A 146 37.60 52.17 -39.06
CA LEU A 146 37.02 53.27 -38.29
C LEU A 146 37.46 54.58 -38.92
N SER A 147 36.50 55.41 -39.28
CA SER A 147 36.72 56.76 -39.77
C SER A 147 35.69 57.70 -39.16
N ARG A 148 35.81 58.99 -39.42
CA ARG A 148 34.81 59.98 -39.00
C ARG A 148 33.39 59.65 -39.50
N TYR A 149 33.26 59.09 -40.70
CA TYR A 149 31.96 58.91 -41.35
C TYR A 149 31.48 57.47 -41.39
N GLU A 150 32.33 56.51 -41.00
CA GLU A 150 32.06 55.10 -41.24
C GLU A 150 32.74 54.21 -40.19
N ILE A 151 31.98 53.24 -39.68
CA ILE A 151 32.46 52.09 -38.91
C ILE A 151 32.15 50.82 -39.70
N LYS A 152 33.13 49.93 -39.86
CA LYS A 152 32.91 48.57 -40.37
C LYS A 152 33.33 47.55 -39.33
N ILE A 153 32.44 46.61 -39.03
CA ILE A 153 32.66 45.53 -38.07
C ILE A 153 32.19 44.19 -38.61
N LEU A 154 32.68 43.10 -38.01
CA LEU A 154 32.05 41.79 -38.15
C LEU A 154 30.91 41.66 -37.16
N VAL A 155 29.79 41.08 -37.61
CA VAL A 155 28.67 40.76 -36.75
C VAL A 155 29.05 39.57 -35.85
N PRO A 156 29.01 39.71 -34.51
CA PRO A 156 29.31 38.62 -33.59
C PRO A 156 28.37 37.42 -33.73
N ILE A 157 28.84 36.24 -33.34
CA ILE A 157 28.03 35.01 -33.40
C ILE A 157 26.90 34.99 -32.37
N GLU A 158 27.05 35.78 -31.32
CA GLU A 158 26.05 35.98 -30.27
C GLU A 158 25.02 37.06 -30.63
N ALA A 159 25.18 37.76 -31.76
CA ALA A 159 24.31 38.87 -32.12
C ALA A 159 22.85 38.43 -32.32
N GLN A 160 21.91 39.25 -31.87
CA GLN A 160 20.48 39.04 -32.05
C GLN A 160 19.84 40.18 -32.83
N THR A 161 18.67 39.89 -33.41
CA THR A 161 17.85 40.91 -34.06
C THR A 161 17.48 42.01 -33.06
N GLY A 162 17.71 43.26 -33.43
CA GLY A 162 17.36 44.42 -32.62
C GLY A 162 18.18 45.65 -33.00
N LYS A 163 17.99 46.73 -32.25
CA LYS A 163 18.77 47.96 -32.44
C LYS A 163 20.24 47.74 -32.12
N VAL A 164 21.10 48.38 -32.89
CA VAL A 164 22.55 48.45 -32.65
C VAL A 164 22.85 49.83 -32.07
N ALA A 165 23.78 49.92 -31.13
CA ALA A 165 24.24 51.17 -30.59
C ALA A 165 25.74 51.38 -30.81
N ILE A 166 26.17 52.63 -30.83
CA ILE A 166 27.58 53.01 -30.78
C ILE A 166 27.87 53.76 -29.48
N SER A 167 29.04 53.53 -28.90
CA SER A 167 29.48 54.14 -27.65
C SER A 167 30.90 54.71 -27.75
N ASN A 168 31.10 55.89 -27.17
CA ASN A 168 32.44 56.52 -27.08
C ASN A 168 33.32 55.92 -25.96
N GLY A 169 32.80 55.01 -25.14
CA GLY A 169 33.57 54.29 -24.11
C GLY A 169 34.10 55.15 -22.96
N ALA A 170 33.54 56.35 -22.75
CA ALA A 170 33.86 57.18 -21.58
C ALA A 170 33.23 56.62 -20.28
N GLU A 171 33.69 57.07 -19.10
CA GLU A 171 33.09 56.68 -17.80
C GLU A 171 31.58 56.95 -17.73
N SER A 172 31.14 58.06 -18.33
CA SER A 172 29.73 58.35 -18.63
C SER A 172 29.57 58.31 -20.15
N PRO A 173 29.27 57.14 -20.74
CA PRO A 173 29.36 56.96 -22.18
C PRO A 173 28.19 57.66 -22.90
N ILE A 174 28.49 58.25 -24.04
CA ILE A 174 27.48 58.67 -25.01
C ILE A 174 27.11 57.41 -25.80
N VAL A 175 25.85 56.99 -25.71
CA VAL A 175 25.32 55.82 -26.43
C VAL A 175 24.22 56.26 -27.39
N ILE A 176 24.38 55.95 -28.67
CA ILE A 176 23.44 56.32 -29.74
C ILE A 176 22.98 55.06 -30.44
N TYR A 177 21.67 54.87 -30.56
CA TYR A 177 21.04 53.71 -31.18
C TYR A 177 20.71 53.97 -32.65
N THR A 178 20.69 52.91 -33.45
CA THR A 178 20.08 52.91 -34.76
C THR A 178 18.57 53.16 -34.67
N GLU A 179 18.01 53.78 -35.70
CA GLU A 179 16.57 54.04 -35.77
C GLU A 179 15.76 52.74 -35.93
N SER A 180 16.23 51.84 -36.80
CA SER A 180 15.64 50.53 -37.06
C SER A 180 16.45 49.37 -36.48
N ASP A 181 15.79 48.22 -36.35
CA ASP A 181 16.43 46.96 -35.96
C ASP A 181 17.29 46.41 -37.09
N LEU A 182 18.50 45.97 -36.75
CA LEU A 182 19.28 45.06 -37.58
C LEU A 182 18.67 43.66 -37.50
N LYS A 183 18.36 43.05 -38.65
CA LYS A 183 17.87 41.67 -38.69
C LYS A 183 19.06 40.70 -38.71
N VAL A 184 19.14 39.83 -37.71
CA VAL A 184 20.16 38.78 -37.64
C VAL A 184 19.53 37.46 -38.05
N THR A 185 20.13 36.83 -39.05
CA THR A 185 19.70 35.55 -39.61
C THR A 185 19.79 34.45 -38.56
N LEU A 186 18.73 33.63 -38.47
CA LEU A 186 18.67 32.45 -37.60
C LEU A 186 18.77 31.16 -38.43
N PRO A 187 19.07 30.01 -37.78
CA PRO A 187 18.86 28.69 -38.37
C PRO A 187 17.42 28.52 -38.87
N GLU A 188 17.25 27.79 -39.98
CA GLU A 188 15.94 27.51 -40.57
C GLU A 188 15.78 26.00 -40.76
N PHE A 189 14.63 25.43 -40.39
CA PHE A 189 14.27 24.04 -40.67
C PHE A 189 13.62 23.90 -42.06
N THR A 190 13.96 22.83 -42.77
CA THR A 190 13.19 22.36 -43.94
C THR A 190 12.66 20.93 -43.77
N GLY A 191 13.24 20.10 -42.88
CA GLY A 191 12.71 18.76 -42.60
C GLY A 191 13.53 17.97 -41.58
N MET A 192 12.99 16.82 -41.17
CA MET A 192 13.64 15.83 -40.30
C MET A 192 13.38 14.43 -40.86
N THR A 193 14.43 13.64 -41.07
CA THR A 193 14.34 12.30 -41.68
C THR A 193 15.32 11.33 -41.00
N PRO A 194 14.89 10.11 -40.60
CA PRO A 194 13.52 9.60 -40.67
C PRO A 194 12.57 10.31 -39.68
N ASN A 195 11.27 10.34 -40.03
CA ASN A 195 10.16 10.76 -39.16
C ASN A 195 8.93 9.91 -39.55
N PRO A 196 8.51 8.91 -38.75
CA PRO A 196 8.93 8.64 -37.37
C PRO A 196 10.39 8.21 -37.21
N ALA A 197 11.01 8.54 -36.07
CA ALA A 197 12.40 8.24 -35.75
C ALA A 197 12.53 7.16 -34.68
N LYS A 198 13.54 6.30 -34.81
CA LYS A 198 13.88 5.31 -33.77
C LYS A 198 14.71 5.98 -32.66
N PRO A 199 14.26 5.98 -31.39
CA PRO A 199 15.07 6.49 -30.28
C PRO A 199 16.45 5.80 -30.23
N GLY A 200 17.49 6.56 -29.93
CA GLY A 200 18.88 6.09 -29.96
C GLY A 200 19.56 6.16 -31.34
N ASN A 201 18.79 6.21 -32.43
CA ASN A 201 19.34 6.28 -33.79
C ASN A 201 19.50 7.72 -34.27
N ALA A 202 20.37 7.88 -35.28
CA ALA A 202 20.60 9.16 -35.93
C ALA A 202 19.41 9.59 -36.80
N ILE A 203 19.03 10.86 -36.70
CA ILE A 203 18.19 11.55 -37.68
C ILE A 203 19.01 12.62 -38.41
N THR A 204 18.56 12.95 -39.62
CA THR A 204 19.05 14.08 -40.41
C THR A 204 18.04 15.21 -40.34
N ILE A 205 18.44 16.34 -39.76
CA ILE A 205 17.69 17.59 -39.82
C ILE A 205 18.21 18.35 -41.05
N SER A 206 17.32 18.75 -41.95
CA SER A 206 17.64 19.55 -43.14
C SER A 206 17.21 20.99 -42.94
N GLY A 207 17.95 21.94 -43.53
CA GLY A 207 17.68 23.36 -43.35
C GLY A 207 18.75 24.30 -43.91
N LYS A 208 18.87 25.49 -43.31
CA LYS A 208 19.86 26.52 -43.66
C LYS A 208 20.51 27.10 -42.41
N ASN A 209 21.72 27.64 -42.59
CA ASN A 209 22.47 28.38 -41.58
C ASN A 209 22.78 27.55 -40.31
N PHE A 210 23.04 26.26 -40.45
CA PHE A 210 23.29 25.39 -39.31
C PHE A 210 24.66 25.58 -38.65
N ASP A 211 25.56 26.34 -39.28
CA ASP A 211 26.76 26.87 -38.63
C ASP A 211 26.46 27.81 -37.45
N LEU A 212 25.23 28.33 -37.35
CA LEU A 212 24.79 29.16 -36.23
C LEU A 212 24.26 28.33 -35.04
N VAL A 213 24.09 27.02 -35.20
CA VAL A 213 23.50 26.14 -34.17
C VAL A 213 24.57 25.78 -33.13
N LYS A 214 24.23 26.01 -31.86
CA LYS A 214 25.03 25.67 -30.69
C LYS A 214 24.61 24.34 -30.06
N SER A 215 23.30 24.09 -29.98
CA SER A 215 22.74 22.87 -29.41
C SER A 215 21.35 22.58 -29.96
N ILE A 216 20.85 21.38 -29.70
CA ILE A 216 19.53 20.91 -30.13
C ILE A 216 18.76 20.47 -28.89
N ILE A 217 17.50 20.88 -28.78
CA ILE A 217 16.63 20.49 -27.67
C ILE A 217 15.52 19.62 -28.24
N PHE A 218 15.47 18.36 -27.84
CA PHE A 218 14.31 17.48 -28.06
C PHE A 218 13.23 17.76 -27.00
N ASN A 219 12.04 17.22 -27.20
CA ASN A 219 10.94 17.37 -26.23
C ASN A 219 11.39 16.95 -24.81
N GLU A 220 10.74 17.50 -23.77
CA GLU A 220 11.14 17.37 -22.36
C GLU A 220 12.51 18.01 -22.03
N ASN A 221 12.91 19.04 -22.79
CA ASN A 221 14.16 19.80 -22.60
C ASN A 221 15.45 18.96 -22.69
N LEU A 222 15.40 17.85 -23.42
CA LEU A 222 16.56 16.98 -23.63
C LEU A 222 17.55 17.65 -24.58
N THR A 223 18.62 18.22 -24.01
CA THR A 223 19.61 19.00 -24.75
C THR A 223 20.74 18.11 -25.27
N VAL A 224 21.03 18.20 -26.56
CA VAL A 224 22.12 17.52 -27.25
C VAL A 224 23.07 18.56 -27.83
N THR A 225 24.35 18.45 -27.49
CA THR A 225 25.43 19.28 -28.03
C THR A 225 26.33 18.53 -29.02
N ASP A 226 26.20 17.20 -29.08
CA ASP A 226 26.94 16.35 -30.01
C ASP A 226 26.11 16.11 -31.27
N PHE A 227 26.52 16.73 -32.37
CA PHE A 227 25.92 16.56 -33.68
C PHE A 227 26.94 16.93 -34.75
N THR A 228 26.73 16.44 -35.98
CA THR A 228 27.64 16.73 -37.10
C THR A 228 26.95 17.59 -38.14
N LEU A 229 27.69 18.56 -38.68
CA LEU A 229 27.26 19.40 -39.79
C LEU A 229 27.90 18.91 -41.08
N ASN A 230 27.13 18.87 -42.15
CA ASN A 230 27.73 18.63 -43.47
C ASN A 230 28.59 19.83 -43.93
N GLY A 231 29.31 19.64 -45.04
CA GLY A 231 30.19 20.66 -45.61
C GLY A 231 29.47 21.96 -45.98
N THR A 232 28.23 21.87 -46.47
CA THR A 232 27.42 23.03 -46.90
C THR A 232 26.59 23.67 -45.78
N LYS A 233 26.63 23.13 -44.55
CA LYS A 233 25.89 23.65 -43.38
C LYS A 233 24.38 23.70 -43.56
N THR A 234 23.85 22.76 -44.36
CA THR A 234 22.42 22.61 -44.65
C THR A 234 21.83 21.34 -44.06
N THR A 235 22.65 20.47 -43.48
CA THR A 235 22.16 19.29 -42.76
C THR A 235 22.90 19.11 -41.43
N ILE A 236 22.15 18.69 -40.42
CA ILE A 236 22.65 18.21 -39.13
C ILE A 236 22.34 16.72 -39.04
N THR A 237 23.33 15.91 -38.66
CA THR A 237 23.10 14.52 -38.21
C THR A 237 23.25 14.47 -36.69
N VAL A 238 22.21 14.02 -36.00
CA VAL A 238 22.13 13.96 -34.54
C VAL A 238 21.42 12.68 -34.08
N ASN A 239 21.89 12.07 -32.99
CA ASN A 239 21.21 10.93 -32.38
C ASN A 239 20.01 11.41 -31.55
N VAL A 240 18.86 10.77 -31.74
CA VAL A 240 17.67 11.02 -30.93
C VAL A 240 17.91 10.42 -29.54
N PRO A 241 17.76 11.17 -28.44
CA PRO A 241 17.87 10.62 -27.09
C PRO A 241 16.92 9.44 -26.89
N VAL A 242 17.36 8.37 -26.22
CA VAL A 242 16.56 7.14 -26.01
C VAL A 242 15.28 7.37 -25.19
N ASN A 243 15.28 8.40 -24.34
CA ASN A 243 14.14 8.82 -23.53
C ASN A 243 13.41 10.03 -24.13
N ALA A 244 13.69 10.39 -25.39
CA ALA A 244 12.93 11.41 -26.09
C ALA A 244 11.45 11.01 -26.17
N LYS A 245 10.59 12.03 -26.22
CA LYS A 245 9.17 11.89 -26.51
C LYS A 245 8.84 12.59 -27.81
N ASP A 246 7.69 12.25 -28.38
CA ASP A 246 7.12 12.96 -29.53
C ASP A 246 7.03 14.46 -29.24
N GLY A 247 7.42 15.30 -30.20
CA GLY A 247 7.32 16.74 -30.03
C GLY A 247 8.22 17.54 -30.96
N ALA A 248 8.14 18.87 -30.84
CA ALA A 248 8.98 19.77 -31.61
C ALA A 248 10.46 19.65 -31.18
N VAL A 249 11.35 19.69 -32.16
CA VAL A 249 12.80 19.79 -31.94
C VAL A 249 13.18 21.25 -32.08
N LYS A 250 13.99 21.78 -31.18
CA LYS A 250 14.47 23.16 -31.23
C LYS A 250 15.95 23.23 -31.54
N LEU A 251 16.35 24.12 -32.44
CA LEU A 251 17.74 24.52 -32.62
C LEU A 251 18.00 25.75 -31.75
N VAL A 252 19.02 25.67 -30.90
CA VAL A 252 19.50 26.80 -30.12
C VAL A 252 20.66 27.42 -30.87
N ALA A 253 20.51 28.67 -31.30
CA ALA A 253 21.60 29.39 -31.95
C ALA A 253 22.67 29.83 -30.93
N PHE A 254 23.89 30.13 -31.37
CA PHE A 254 24.92 30.75 -30.52
C PHE A 254 24.50 32.10 -29.95
N SER A 255 23.58 32.79 -30.63
CA SER A 255 22.89 33.98 -30.13
C SER A 255 21.95 33.71 -28.95
N GLY A 256 21.65 32.45 -28.64
CA GLY A 256 20.75 32.02 -27.58
C GLY A 256 19.28 31.95 -28.00
N VAL A 257 18.96 32.30 -29.26
CA VAL A 257 17.58 32.20 -29.77
C VAL A 257 17.24 30.75 -30.09
N GLU A 258 16.07 30.30 -29.62
CA GLU A 258 15.51 28.99 -29.96
C GLU A 258 14.63 29.07 -31.21
N VAL A 259 14.89 28.22 -32.19
CA VAL A 259 14.05 28.03 -33.38
C VAL A 259 13.41 26.66 -33.29
N ALA A 260 12.08 26.56 -33.29
CA ALA A 260 11.37 25.29 -33.23
C ALA A 260 11.13 24.71 -34.63
N SER A 261 11.13 23.38 -34.74
CA SER A 261 10.78 22.66 -35.97
C SER A 261 9.31 22.91 -36.34
N PRO A 262 8.97 23.05 -37.63
CA PRO A 262 7.60 23.32 -38.08
C PRO A 262 6.68 22.10 -37.91
N THR A 263 7.25 20.89 -37.89
CA THR A 263 6.55 19.63 -37.61
C THR A 263 7.16 18.97 -36.37
N ALA A 264 6.32 18.23 -35.63
CA ALA A 264 6.80 17.40 -34.54
C ALA A 264 7.61 16.22 -35.08
N LEU A 265 8.67 15.84 -34.36
CA LEU A 265 9.31 14.55 -34.49
C LEU A 265 8.43 13.53 -33.77
N THR A 266 8.00 12.48 -34.47
CA THR A 266 7.33 11.32 -33.86
C THR A 266 8.31 10.17 -33.73
N LEU A 267 8.08 9.29 -32.76
CA LEU A 267 8.94 8.16 -32.50
C LEU A 267 8.29 6.86 -32.98
N VAL A 268 9.11 5.94 -33.48
CA VAL A 268 8.63 4.59 -33.79
C VAL A 268 8.18 3.89 -32.50
N MET A 269 7.17 3.04 -32.62
CA MET A 269 6.64 2.25 -31.53
C MET A 269 6.81 0.75 -31.86
N PRO A 270 7.03 -0.10 -30.85
CA PRO A 270 7.02 -1.53 -31.06
C PRO A 270 5.70 -2.00 -31.69
N VAL A 271 5.76 -3.01 -32.54
CA VAL A 271 4.56 -3.67 -33.08
C VAL A 271 4.63 -5.13 -32.70
N ILE A 272 3.58 -5.64 -32.05
CA ILE A 272 3.45 -7.06 -31.72
C ILE A 272 2.75 -7.76 -32.88
N THR A 273 3.38 -8.81 -33.43
CA THR A 273 2.79 -9.63 -34.50
C THR A 273 2.34 -11.00 -34.00
N LYS A 274 3.02 -11.57 -32.99
CA LYS A 274 2.64 -12.84 -32.36
C LYS A 274 3.15 -12.93 -30.93
N ILE A 275 2.35 -13.52 -30.04
CA ILE A 275 2.77 -14.02 -28.73
C ILE A 275 2.68 -15.55 -28.74
N ASP A 276 3.72 -16.24 -28.28
CA ASP A 276 3.81 -17.70 -28.34
C ASP A 276 4.68 -18.26 -27.20
N PRO A 277 4.26 -19.31 -26.49
CA PRO A 277 2.98 -20.00 -26.63
C PRO A 277 1.79 -19.18 -26.09
N ASN A 278 0.58 -19.43 -26.62
CA ASN A 278 -0.69 -18.96 -26.06
C ASN A 278 -1.73 -20.11 -26.22
N PRO A 279 -2.12 -20.84 -25.16
CA PRO A 279 -1.86 -20.55 -23.75
C PRO A 279 -0.41 -20.79 -23.30
N VAL A 280 0.02 -20.16 -22.20
CA VAL A 280 1.34 -20.32 -21.58
C VAL A 280 1.24 -20.66 -20.09
N LYS A 281 2.18 -21.46 -19.60
CA LYS A 281 2.31 -21.78 -18.18
C LYS A 281 2.93 -20.62 -17.41
N ASN A 282 2.43 -20.30 -16.21
CA ASN A 282 3.10 -19.35 -15.31
C ASN A 282 4.55 -19.79 -15.04
N GLY A 283 5.49 -18.84 -14.98
CA GLY A 283 6.91 -19.11 -14.83
C GLY A 283 7.64 -19.55 -16.11
N ALA A 284 6.92 -19.85 -17.20
CA ALA A 284 7.52 -20.20 -18.48
C ALA A 284 7.95 -18.95 -19.28
N ILE A 285 8.75 -19.18 -20.33
CA ILE A 285 9.16 -18.14 -21.27
C ILE A 285 8.06 -17.94 -22.32
N LEU A 286 7.59 -16.70 -22.45
CA LEU A 286 6.78 -16.22 -23.56
C LEU A 286 7.68 -15.52 -24.59
N THR A 287 7.56 -15.93 -25.85
CA THR A 287 8.22 -15.28 -26.98
C THR A 287 7.24 -14.33 -27.68
N ILE A 288 7.62 -13.07 -27.77
CA ILE A 288 6.89 -12.01 -28.45
C ILE A 288 7.66 -11.66 -29.71
N THR A 289 7.04 -11.80 -30.88
CA THR A 289 7.64 -11.41 -32.17
C THR A 289 6.98 -10.17 -32.71
N GLY A 290 7.74 -9.38 -33.47
CA GLY A 290 7.31 -8.03 -33.81
C GLY A 290 8.33 -7.21 -34.58
N THR A 291 8.20 -5.89 -34.49
CA THR A 291 9.19 -4.89 -34.93
C THR A 291 9.48 -3.91 -33.80
N ASP A 292 10.68 -3.34 -33.78
CA ASP A 292 11.14 -2.36 -32.79
C ASP A 292 11.00 -2.83 -31.33
N LEU A 293 11.06 -4.15 -31.09
CA LEU A 293 10.93 -4.74 -29.76
C LEU A 293 12.15 -4.47 -28.85
N ASP A 294 13.28 -4.06 -29.43
CA ASP A 294 14.47 -3.61 -28.71
C ASP A 294 14.25 -2.30 -27.92
N LEU A 295 13.16 -1.57 -28.21
CA LEU A 295 12.77 -0.37 -27.48
C LEU A 295 12.04 -0.65 -26.17
N VAL A 296 11.65 -1.91 -25.93
CA VAL A 296 10.86 -2.30 -24.76
C VAL A 296 11.74 -2.33 -23.52
N THR A 297 11.25 -1.70 -22.45
CA THR A 297 11.94 -1.56 -21.16
C THR A 297 11.27 -2.31 -20.03
N SER A 298 9.95 -2.52 -20.12
CA SER A 298 9.21 -3.35 -19.18
C SER A 298 8.04 -4.04 -19.87
N VAL A 299 7.68 -5.20 -19.33
CA VAL A 299 6.55 -6.00 -19.80
C VAL A 299 5.63 -6.29 -18.62
N THR A 300 4.35 -5.97 -18.76
CA THR A 300 3.32 -6.16 -17.74
C THR A 300 2.26 -7.14 -18.23
N PHE A 301 1.95 -8.13 -17.39
CA PHE A 301 0.93 -9.17 -17.61
C PHE A 301 -0.36 -8.84 -16.84
N GLY A 302 -1.41 -9.62 -17.11
CA GLY A 302 -2.68 -9.52 -16.38
C GLY A 302 -2.49 -9.57 -14.86
N GLY A 303 -3.28 -8.76 -14.14
CA GLY A 303 -3.11 -8.56 -12.69
C GLY A 303 -1.98 -7.59 -12.32
N ASP A 304 -1.54 -6.75 -13.26
CA ASP A 304 -0.44 -5.77 -13.10
C ASP A 304 0.89 -6.40 -12.69
N LYS A 305 1.19 -7.60 -13.19
CA LYS A 305 2.40 -8.36 -12.84
C LYS A 305 3.52 -8.09 -13.82
N THR A 306 4.69 -7.69 -13.33
CA THR A 306 5.85 -7.39 -14.18
C THR A 306 6.62 -8.65 -14.55
N GLY A 307 6.71 -8.94 -15.85
CA GLY A 307 7.53 -10.03 -16.38
C GLY A 307 9.01 -9.68 -16.41
N THR A 308 9.86 -10.71 -16.47
CA THR A 308 11.32 -10.54 -16.55
C THR A 308 11.78 -10.69 -18.00
N VAL A 309 12.32 -9.64 -18.60
CA VAL A 309 12.91 -9.68 -19.94
C VAL A 309 14.21 -10.48 -19.91
N THR A 310 14.27 -11.59 -20.66
CA THR A 310 15.45 -12.46 -20.75
C THR A 310 16.29 -12.16 -22.00
N SER A 311 15.65 -11.75 -23.09
CA SER A 311 16.32 -11.24 -24.29
C SER A 311 15.42 -10.26 -25.03
N ALA A 312 16.01 -9.22 -25.63
CA ALA A 312 15.32 -8.25 -26.45
C ALA A 312 16.15 -7.95 -27.71
N THR A 313 15.54 -8.18 -28.86
CA THR A 313 16.08 -7.85 -30.18
C THR A 313 15.03 -7.04 -30.93
N GLU A 314 15.39 -6.50 -32.10
CA GLU A 314 14.46 -5.71 -32.90
C GLU A 314 13.19 -6.48 -33.31
N THR A 315 13.28 -7.80 -33.50
CA THR A 315 12.17 -8.62 -34.00
C THR A 315 11.64 -9.67 -33.02
N GLU A 316 12.32 -9.88 -31.89
CA GLU A 316 11.96 -10.88 -30.89
C GLU A 316 12.29 -10.39 -29.47
N LEU A 317 11.33 -10.58 -28.56
CA LEU A 317 11.42 -10.30 -27.13
C LEU A 317 11.02 -11.56 -26.36
N GLN A 318 11.93 -12.09 -25.54
CA GLN A 318 11.64 -13.19 -24.64
C GLN A 318 11.47 -12.67 -23.23
N VAL A 319 10.39 -13.13 -22.58
CA VAL A 319 10.00 -12.70 -21.25
C VAL A 319 9.55 -13.90 -20.43
N THR A 320 9.99 -13.99 -19.18
CA THR A 320 9.43 -14.93 -18.22
C THR A 320 8.11 -14.40 -17.68
N VAL A 321 7.05 -15.20 -17.83
CA VAL A 321 5.70 -14.90 -17.30
C VAL A 321 5.73 -15.00 -15.77
N PRO A 322 5.23 -13.99 -15.03
CA PRO A 322 5.16 -14.05 -13.57
C PRO A 322 4.34 -15.24 -13.05
N ASP A 323 4.75 -15.79 -11.90
CA ASP A 323 4.10 -16.94 -11.26
C ASP A 323 2.63 -16.65 -10.87
N ASP A 324 2.34 -15.40 -10.54
CA ASP A 324 1.04 -14.90 -10.07
C ASP A 324 0.31 -14.05 -11.12
N ALA A 325 0.77 -14.07 -12.38
CA ALA A 325 0.03 -13.46 -13.48
C ALA A 325 -1.31 -14.17 -13.68
N VAL A 326 -2.32 -13.40 -14.08
CA VAL A 326 -3.64 -13.91 -14.48
C VAL A 326 -3.87 -13.69 -15.97
N THR A 327 -4.87 -14.36 -16.54
CA THR A 327 -5.30 -14.16 -17.94
C THR A 327 -5.54 -12.68 -18.23
N GLY A 328 -5.02 -12.20 -19.36
CA GLY A 328 -5.15 -10.80 -19.78
C GLY A 328 -4.17 -10.41 -20.89
N VAL A 329 -4.16 -9.15 -21.28
CA VAL A 329 -3.22 -8.64 -22.31
C VAL A 329 -1.82 -8.45 -21.76
N VAL A 330 -0.80 -8.59 -22.62
CA VAL A 330 0.58 -8.24 -22.32
C VAL A 330 0.84 -6.81 -22.77
N THR A 331 1.30 -5.95 -21.87
CA THR A 331 1.62 -4.55 -22.14
C THR A 331 3.13 -4.34 -22.19
N LEU A 332 3.64 -3.83 -23.31
CA LEU A 332 5.02 -3.44 -23.52
C LEU A 332 5.16 -1.94 -23.34
N ALA A 333 6.09 -1.50 -22.48
CA ALA A 333 6.39 -0.08 -22.29
C ALA A 333 7.78 0.27 -22.82
N THR A 334 7.90 1.41 -23.51
CA THR A 334 9.17 1.93 -24.02
C THR A 334 9.76 3.00 -23.10
N GLN A 335 11.07 3.27 -23.23
CA GLN A 335 11.73 4.37 -22.53
C GLN A 335 11.18 5.75 -22.91
N SER A 336 10.56 5.87 -24.09
CA SER A 336 9.85 7.07 -24.54
C SER A 336 8.49 7.27 -23.84
N GLY A 337 8.05 6.32 -23.01
CA GLY A 337 6.81 6.38 -22.25
C GLY A 337 5.56 5.95 -23.03
N ASN A 338 5.74 5.29 -24.17
CA ASN A 338 4.64 4.74 -24.96
C ASN A 338 4.36 3.29 -24.56
N ASN A 339 3.10 2.87 -24.67
CA ASN A 339 2.65 1.51 -24.37
C ASN A 339 2.00 0.85 -25.58
N VAL A 340 2.25 -0.44 -25.76
CA VAL A 340 1.63 -1.28 -26.80
C VAL A 340 1.13 -2.57 -26.14
N THR A 341 -0.06 -3.02 -26.52
CA THR A 341 -0.69 -4.21 -25.94
C THR A 341 -0.81 -5.34 -26.95
N SER A 342 -0.64 -6.58 -26.50
CA SER A 342 -0.89 -7.79 -27.30
C SER A 342 -2.38 -8.14 -27.40
N GLU A 343 -2.69 -9.22 -28.12
CA GLU A 343 -3.94 -9.97 -27.90
C GLU A 343 -3.98 -10.58 -26.49
N GLU A 344 -5.15 -11.08 -26.06
CA GLU A 344 -5.31 -11.73 -24.76
C GLU A 344 -4.42 -12.98 -24.65
N LEU A 345 -3.60 -13.02 -23.60
CA LEU A 345 -2.81 -14.18 -23.23
C LEU A 345 -3.59 -15.01 -22.21
N THR A 346 -3.84 -16.26 -22.56
CA THR A 346 -4.44 -17.25 -21.67
C THR A 346 -3.35 -18.03 -20.93
N LEU A 347 -3.64 -18.39 -19.68
CA LEU A 347 -2.73 -19.18 -18.86
C LEU A 347 -3.19 -20.63 -18.76
N ILE A 348 -2.22 -21.53 -18.60
CA ILE A 348 -2.49 -22.96 -18.36
C ILE A 348 -2.88 -23.14 -16.89
N ASP A 349 -4.06 -23.70 -16.67
CA ASP A 349 -4.53 -24.09 -15.34
C ASP A 349 -4.20 -25.56 -15.05
N PRO A 350 -3.99 -25.94 -13.78
CA PRO A 350 -3.83 -27.35 -13.42
C PRO A 350 -5.08 -28.16 -13.74
N VAL A 351 -4.91 -29.43 -14.09
CA VAL A 351 -6.03 -30.36 -14.30
C VAL A 351 -6.04 -31.40 -13.19
N PHE A 352 -7.15 -31.47 -12.44
CA PHE A 352 -7.34 -32.49 -11.40
C PHE A 352 -8.06 -33.72 -11.99
N THR A 353 -7.31 -34.75 -12.37
CA THR A 353 -7.85 -35.93 -13.07
C THR A 353 -8.40 -36.98 -12.11
N SER A 354 -7.69 -37.28 -11.02
CA SER A 354 -8.11 -38.30 -10.04
C SER A 354 -7.29 -38.21 -8.74
N PHE A 355 -7.71 -38.93 -7.72
CA PHE A 355 -6.95 -39.13 -6.48
C PHE A 355 -7.06 -40.58 -6.00
N THR A 356 -6.04 -41.05 -5.28
CA THR A 356 -6.03 -42.38 -4.68
C THR A 356 -5.31 -42.39 -3.33
N PRO A 357 -5.82 -43.08 -2.31
CA PRO A 357 -7.13 -43.77 -2.26
C PRO A 357 -8.32 -42.80 -2.32
N ALA A 358 -9.52 -43.29 -2.66
CA ALA A 358 -10.75 -42.48 -2.70
C ALA A 358 -11.32 -42.14 -1.31
N GLN A 359 -10.79 -42.80 -0.28
CA GLN A 359 -11.17 -42.62 1.11
C GLN A 359 -9.93 -42.81 1.99
N ALA A 360 -9.77 -41.98 3.02
CA ALA A 360 -8.66 -42.11 3.95
C ALA A 360 -8.99 -41.45 5.30
N LYS A 361 -8.18 -41.75 6.31
CA LYS A 361 -8.24 -41.11 7.64
C LYS A 361 -7.44 -39.80 7.62
N ALA A 362 -7.63 -38.95 8.63
CA ALA A 362 -6.71 -37.84 8.83
C ALA A 362 -5.27 -38.35 9.03
N ASN A 363 -4.28 -37.49 8.72
CA ASN A 363 -2.85 -37.80 8.78
C ASN A 363 -2.37 -38.95 7.87
N THR A 364 -3.17 -39.31 6.85
CA THR A 364 -2.76 -40.26 5.82
C THR A 364 -2.52 -39.55 4.49
N ASP A 365 -1.58 -40.06 3.70
CA ASP A 365 -1.26 -39.47 2.40
C ASP A 365 -2.20 -39.99 1.30
N ILE A 366 -2.68 -39.06 0.48
CA ILE A 366 -3.34 -39.34 -0.79
C ILE A 366 -2.46 -38.85 -1.94
N THR A 367 -2.56 -39.52 -3.09
CA THR A 367 -1.91 -39.09 -4.33
C THR A 367 -2.95 -38.54 -5.27
N ILE A 368 -2.83 -37.25 -5.60
CA ILE A 368 -3.60 -36.55 -6.63
C ILE A 368 -2.84 -36.70 -7.96
N THR A 369 -3.55 -37.02 -9.03
CA THR A 369 -3.02 -37.21 -10.39
C THR A 369 -3.69 -36.21 -11.33
N GLY A 370 -2.90 -35.65 -12.25
CA GLY A 370 -3.34 -34.52 -13.06
C GLY A 370 -2.33 -34.09 -14.12
N THR A 371 -2.47 -32.86 -14.59
CA THR A 371 -1.45 -32.14 -15.36
C THR A 371 -1.23 -30.75 -14.76
N ASP A 372 -0.04 -30.20 -14.98
CA ASP A 372 0.40 -28.90 -14.46
C ASP A 372 0.22 -28.74 -12.94
N LEU A 373 0.31 -29.85 -12.21
CA LEU A 373 0.13 -29.88 -10.76
C LEU A 373 1.26 -29.19 -9.99
N ASP A 374 2.39 -28.89 -10.63
CA ASP A 374 3.47 -28.04 -10.10
C ASP A 374 3.07 -26.56 -9.96
N LEU A 375 1.94 -26.16 -10.55
CA LEU A 375 1.33 -24.84 -10.34
C LEU A 375 0.57 -24.75 -9.01
N VAL A 376 0.23 -25.87 -8.39
CA VAL A 376 -0.58 -25.91 -7.16
C VAL A 376 0.25 -25.43 -5.97
N THR A 377 -0.31 -24.53 -5.18
CA THR A 377 0.31 -24.03 -3.94
C THR A 377 -0.40 -24.55 -2.70
N THR A 378 -1.71 -24.80 -2.80
CA THR A 378 -2.56 -25.24 -1.69
C THR A 378 -3.52 -26.33 -2.14
N VAL A 379 -3.82 -27.27 -1.25
CA VAL A 379 -4.83 -28.31 -1.44
C VAL A 379 -5.81 -28.25 -0.28
N ASP A 380 -7.01 -27.76 -0.53
CA ASP A 380 -8.04 -27.53 0.47
C ASP A 380 -9.05 -28.66 0.51
N PHE A 381 -9.38 -29.07 1.73
CA PHE A 381 -10.43 -30.04 2.03
C PHE A 381 -11.64 -29.32 2.63
N ILE A 382 -12.83 -29.92 2.50
CA ILE A 382 -14.04 -29.43 3.19
C ILE A 382 -13.79 -29.36 4.70
N GLY A 383 -14.32 -28.31 5.33
CA GLY A 383 -13.99 -27.94 6.71
C GLY A 383 -12.99 -26.80 6.83
N GLY A 384 -12.50 -26.26 5.71
CA GLY A 384 -11.60 -25.10 5.68
C GLY A 384 -10.16 -25.45 6.09
N MET A 385 -9.76 -26.71 5.90
CA MET A 385 -8.45 -27.22 6.28
C MET A 385 -7.60 -27.48 5.04
N SER A 386 -6.36 -26.99 5.02
CA SER A 386 -5.41 -27.25 3.95
C SER A 386 -4.54 -28.47 4.26
N GLY A 387 -4.45 -29.40 3.31
CA GLY A 387 -3.54 -30.53 3.38
C GLY A 387 -2.09 -30.13 3.21
N THR A 388 -1.18 -30.96 3.71
CA THR A 388 0.27 -30.73 3.57
C THR A 388 0.79 -31.40 2.31
N ILE A 389 1.39 -30.64 1.39
CA ILE A 389 2.01 -31.21 0.18
C ILE A 389 3.34 -31.87 0.56
N ALA A 390 3.41 -33.19 0.47
CA ALA A 390 4.60 -33.98 0.77
C ALA A 390 5.56 -34.08 -0.43
N SER A 391 5.02 -34.16 -1.64
CA SER A 391 5.80 -34.12 -2.88
C SER A 391 4.94 -33.65 -4.05
N GLN A 392 5.58 -33.06 -5.05
CA GLN A 392 4.92 -32.42 -6.17
C GLN A 392 5.73 -32.59 -7.46
N SER A 393 5.03 -32.93 -8.53
CA SER A 393 5.52 -32.93 -9.91
C SER A 393 4.41 -32.44 -10.84
N GLU A 394 4.69 -32.27 -12.13
CA GLU A 394 3.68 -31.80 -13.08
C GLU A 394 2.45 -32.73 -13.18
N THR A 395 2.59 -34.02 -12.88
CA THR A 395 1.51 -35.01 -13.05
C THR A 395 1.06 -35.70 -11.78
N SER A 396 1.71 -35.42 -10.65
CA SER A 396 1.40 -36.06 -9.36
C SER A 396 1.69 -35.15 -8.17
N LEU A 397 0.75 -35.11 -7.22
CA LEU A 397 0.82 -34.34 -5.98
C LEU A 397 0.47 -35.26 -4.79
N ALA A 398 1.42 -35.53 -3.91
CA ALA A 398 1.18 -36.28 -2.67
C ALA A 398 0.79 -35.30 -1.55
N VAL A 399 -0.35 -35.53 -0.91
CA VAL A 399 -0.94 -34.62 0.07
C VAL A 399 -1.36 -35.41 1.30
N THR A 400 -0.94 -34.97 2.48
CA THR A 400 -1.42 -35.50 3.76
C THR A 400 -2.77 -34.86 4.11
N VAL A 401 -3.78 -35.70 4.35
CA VAL A 401 -5.13 -35.28 4.75
C VAL A 401 -5.08 -34.60 6.13
N PRO A 402 -5.58 -33.35 6.27
CA PRO A 402 -5.49 -32.64 7.54
C PRO A 402 -6.52 -33.15 8.56
N VAL A 403 -6.20 -32.96 9.84
CA VAL A 403 -7.13 -33.20 10.96
C VAL A 403 -8.35 -32.28 10.84
N GLY A 404 -9.56 -32.80 11.07
CA GLY A 404 -10.80 -32.03 10.95
C GLY A 404 -11.31 -31.85 9.51
N ALA A 405 -10.65 -32.43 8.50
CA ALA A 405 -11.19 -32.53 7.15
C ALA A 405 -12.55 -33.26 7.17
N GLN A 406 -13.46 -32.82 6.31
CA GLN A 406 -14.78 -33.42 6.13
C GLN A 406 -14.90 -34.05 4.73
N THR A 407 -15.80 -35.02 4.58
CA THR A 407 -16.10 -35.65 3.29
C THR A 407 -16.62 -34.61 2.29
N GLY A 408 -16.07 -34.65 1.07
CA GLY A 408 -16.50 -33.81 -0.06
C GLY A 408 -15.38 -33.58 -1.07
N LEU A 409 -15.56 -32.58 -1.94
CA LEU A 409 -14.58 -32.24 -2.98
C LEU A 409 -13.27 -31.70 -2.38
N ILE A 410 -12.16 -32.00 -3.06
CA ILE A 410 -10.85 -31.42 -2.79
C ILE A 410 -10.64 -30.27 -3.78
N THR A 411 -10.17 -29.11 -3.31
CA THR A 411 -9.87 -27.95 -4.16
C THR A 411 -8.36 -27.74 -4.25
N LEU A 412 -7.83 -27.65 -5.47
CA LEU A 412 -6.45 -27.23 -5.73
C LEU A 412 -6.44 -25.72 -5.96
N VAL A 413 -5.51 -25.01 -5.33
CA VAL A 413 -5.30 -23.56 -5.54
C VAL A 413 -3.96 -23.35 -6.23
N ALA A 414 -3.98 -22.83 -7.45
CA ALA A 414 -2.78 -22.54 -8.24
C ALA A 414 -2.08 -21.24 -7.79
N LYS A 415 -0.83 -21.02 -8.23
CA LYS A 415 -0.03 -19.81 -7.92
C LYS A 415 -0.71 -18.49 -8.31
N ASN A 416 -1.51 -18.51 -9.38
CA ASN A 416 -2.29 -17.37 -9.85
C ASN A 416 -3.65 -17.22 -9.15
N GLY A 417 -3.97 -18.10 -8.20
CA GLY A 417 -5.24 -18.13 -7.47
C GLY A 417 -6.37 -18.89 -8.17
N THR A 418 -6.14 -19.51 -9.33
CA THR A 418 -7.16 -20.37 -9.96
C THR A 418 -7.46 -21.57 -9.05
N GLU A 419 -8.75 -21.84 -8.84
CA GLU A 419 -9.24 -22.99 -8.09
C GLU A 419 -9.75 -24.10 -9.01
N VAL A 420 -9.33 -25.34 -8.76
CA VAL A 420 -9.74 -26.53 -9.52
C VAL A 420 -10.19 -27.63 -8.57
N THR A 421 -11.45 -28.06 -8.69
CA THR A 421 -12.04 -29.09 -7.83
C THR A 421 -11.79 -30.49 -8.34
N SER A 422 -11.76 -31.47 -7.44
CA SER A 422 -11.71 -32.88 -7.77
C SER A 422 -12.93 -33.34 -8.60
N PRO A 423 -12.80 -34.42 -9.41
CA PRO A 423 -13.92 -34.93 -10.22
C PRO A 423 -14.99 -35.68 -9.41
N SER A 424 -14.70 -36.01 -8.16
CA SER A 424 -15.59 -36.72 -7.23
C SER A 424 -15.24 -36.39 -5.78
N ASP A 425 -16.16 -36.70 -4.86
CA ASP A 425 -15.94 -36.53 -3.43
C ASP A 425 -14.85 -37.47 -2.89
N PHE A 426 -14.03 -36.95 -1.99
CA PHE A 426 -13.11 -37.72 -1.15
C PHE A 426 -13.79 -38.04 0.18
N THR A 427 -13.78 -39.32 0.57
CA THR A 427 -14.44 -39.76 1.81
C THR A 427 -13.46 -39.76 2.98
N ILE A 428 -13.77 -39.01 4.02
CA ILE A 428 -13.02 -39.06 5.28
C ILE A 428 -13.53 -40.24 6.10
N LEU A 429 -12.63 -41.19 6.38
CA LEU A 429 -12.92 -42.33 7.23
C LEU A 429 -12.74 -41.95 8.68
N THR A 430 -13.74 -42.28 9.50
CA THR A 430 -13.65 -42.14 10.95
C THR A 430 -12.67 -43.15 11.56
N ASN A 431 -11.93 -42.71 12.56
CA ASN A 431 -11.11 -43.50 13.45
C ASN A 431 -11.72 -43.71 14.84
N LEU A 432 -13.01 -43.38 15.04
CA LEU A 432 -13.68 -43.50 16.33
C LEU A 432 -13.42 -44.87 16.98
N PRO A 433 -13.05 -44.89 18.27
CA PRO A 433 -12.88 -46.13 19.02
C PRO A 433 -14.13 -47.00 18.97
N VAL A 434 -13.96 -48.32 18.88
CA VAL A 434 -15.09 -49.25 18.94
C VAL A 434 -15.21 -49.75 20.37
N PHE A 435 -16.26 -49.31 21.06
CA PHE A 435 -16.59 -49.80 22.39
C PHE A 435 -16.90 -51.31 22.38
N SER A 436 -16.41 -52.01 23.41
CA SER A 436 -16.74 -53.42 23.67
C SER A 436 -17.49 -53.60 25.00
N SER A 437 -16.97 -53.05 26.10
CA SER A 437 -17.61 -53.16 27.42
C SER A 437 -17.05 -52.16 28.43
N TYR A 438 -17.87 -51.85 29.43
CA TYR A 438 -17.38 -51.35 30.72
C TYR A 438 -16.95 -52.54 31.59
N THR A 439 -15.90 -52.39 32.38
CA THR A 439 -15.52 -53.42 33.38
C THR A 439 -16.42 -53.33 34.62
N GLU A 440 -16.73 -52.11 35.03
CA GLU A 440 -17.58 -51.79 36.18
C GLU A 440 -19.05 -51.70 35.76
N ALA A 441 -19.96 -52.11 36.64
CA ALA A 441 -21.42 -52.05 36.37
C ALA A 441 -21.98 -50.63 36.44
N LYS A 442 -21.24 -49.71 37.07
CA LYS A 442 -21.57 -48.29 37.25
C LYS A 442 -20.30 -47.45 37.31
N ALA A 443 -20.43 -46.18 36.98
CA ALA A 443 -19.38 -45.18 37.06
C ALA A 443 -19.51 -44.40 38.38
N THR A 444 -18.87 -44.89 39.45
CA THR A 444 -18.89 -44.21 40.76
C THR A 444 -17.98 -42.96 40.73
N PRO A 445 -18.48 -41.76 41.06
CA PRO A 445 -17.66 -40.55 41.17
C PRO A 445 -16.43 -40.75 42.07
N GLY A 446 -15.25 -40.37 41.57
CA GLY A 446 -13.96 -40.54 42.26
C GLY A 446 -13.29 -41.90 42.08
N GLU A 447 -14.00 -42.93 41.60
CA GLU A 447 -13.44 -44.24 41.26
C GLU A 447 -13.00 -44.30 39.79
N ILE A 448 -12.24 -45.34 39.46
CA ILE A 448 -11.77 -45.59 38.11
C ILE A 448 -12.84 -46.36 37.32
N LEU A 449 -13.19 -45.86 36.13
CA LEU A 449 -14.01 -46.54 35.13
C LEU A 449 -13.10 -47.06 34.01
N THR A 450 -13.20 -48.35 33.71
CA THR A 450 -12.43 -49.01 32.66
C THR A 450 -13.31 -49.25 31.44
N ILE A 451 -12.93 -48.63 30.33
CA ILE A 451 -13.65 -48.68 29.05
C ILE A 451 -12.81 -49.51 28.08
N ASN A 452 -13.34 -50.67 27.66
CA ASN A 452 -12.64 -51.62 26.81
C ASN A 452 -13.14 -51.54 25.37
N GLY A 453 -12.24 -51.75 24.41
CA GLY A 453 -12.58 -51.77 23.00
C GLY A 453 -11.40 -51.88 22.06
N THR A 454 -11.45 -51.20 20.91
CA THR A 454 -10.33 -51.05 19.96
C THR A 454 -10.10 -49.58 19.61
N ASN A 455 -8.86 -49.22 19.28
CA ASN A 455 -8.40 -47.85 19.05
C ASN A 455 -8.65 -46.90 20.26
N MET A 456 -8.67 -47.44 21.47
CA MET A 456 -8.96 -46.69 22.70
C MET A 456 -7.85 -45.68 23.05
N ASP A 457 -6.64 -45.88 22.52
CA ASP A 457 -5.53 -44.95 22.67
C ASP A 457 -5.76 -43.63 21.91
N LEU A 458 -6.67 -43.61 20.93
CA LEU A 458 -7.04 -42.42 20.16
C LEU A 458 -7.90 -41.43 20.94
N ILE A 459 -8.54 -41.84 22.04
CA ILE A 459 -9.43 -40.97 22.85
C ILE A 459 -8.63 -39.86 23.53
N LYS A 460 -8.72 -38.63 23.05
CA LYS A 460 -8.10 -37.47 23.70
C LYS A 460 -8.85 -37.04 24.96
N GLU A 461 -10.18 -36.96 24.87
CA GLU A 461 -11.04 -36.46 25.95
C GLU A 461 -12.26 -37.38 26.14
N LEU A 462 -12.68 -37.52 27.40
CA LEU A 462 -13.94 -38.14 27.79
C LEU A 462 -14.73 -37.09 28.55
N ILE A 463 -15.98 -36.88 28.14
CA ILE A 463 -16.86 -35.84 28.65
C ILE A 463 -18.12 -36.53 29.18
N PHE A 464 -18.30 -36.47 30.49
CA PHE A 464 -19.47 -36.97 31.19
C PHE A 464 -20.68 -36.04 30.96
N PRO A 465 -21.91 -36.47 31.29
CA PRO A 465 -23.11 -35.63 31.19
C PRO A 465 -22.93 -34.24 31.81
N ASP A 466 -23.70 -33.28 31.31
CA ASP A 466 -23.57 -31.85 31.64
C ASP A 466 -22.22 -31.20 31.27
N ASN A 467 -21.52 -31.77 30.29
CA ASN A 467 -20.23 -31.31 29.77
C ASN A 467 -19.08 -31.36 30.81
N VAL A 468 -19.16 -32.28 31.77
CA VAL A 468 -18.13 -32.47 32.78
C VAL A 468 -16.96 -33.24 32.18
N VAL A 469 -15.87 -32.54 31.86
CA VAL A 469 -14.69 -33.14 31.23
C VAL A 469 -13.88 -33.94 32.25
N ALA A 470 -13.54 -35.18 31.93
CA ALA A 470 -12.62 -35.97 32.74
C ALA A 470 -11.20 -35.38 32.70
N THR A 471 -10.61 -35.19 33.88
CA THR A 471 -9.29 -34.56 34.01
C THR A 471 -8.20 -35.53 34.48
N ALA A 472 -8.58 -36.72 34.92
CA ALA A 472 -7.66 -37.72 35.45
C ALA A 472 -7.88 -39.08 34.75
N TYR A 473 -6.78 -39.66 34.28
CA TYR A 473 -6.76 -40.91 33.52
C TYR A 473 -5.81 -41.93 34.15
N GLY A 474 -6.16 -43.20 34.04
CA GLY A 474 -5.32 -44.34 34.41
C GLY A 474 -4.54 -44.89 33.21
N ILE A 475 -4.56 -46.21 33.05
CA ILE A 475 -3.94 -46.89 31.92
C ILE A 475 -4.72 -46.61 30.64
N LYS A 476 -3.98 -46.26 29.59
CA LYS A 476 -4.52 -46.07 28.25
C LYS A 476 -3.70 -46.86 27.24
N THR A 477 -4.36 -47.75 26.50
CA THR A 477 -3.81 -48.61 25.45
C THR A 477 -4.79 -48.66 24.28
N ASP A 478 -4.38 -49.25 23.16
CA ASP A 478 -5.26 -49.51 22.01
C ASP A 478 -6.55 -50.26 22.39
N THR A 479 -6.52 -51.09 23.44
CA THR A 479 -7.66 -51.92 23.84
C THR A 479 -8.44 -51.41 25.05
N LYS A 480 -7.96 -50.40 25.78
CA LYS A 480 -8.67 -49.84 26.93
C LYS A 480 -8.28 -48.39 27.25
N VAL A 481 -9.22 -47.66 27.84
CA VAL A 481 -8.95 -46.41 28.55
C VAL A 481 -9.53 -46.49 29.95
N GLU A 482 -8.70 -46.18 30.94
CA GLU A 482 -9.13 -46.00 32.32
C GLU A 482 -9.25 -44.50 32.60
N VAL A 483 -10.36 -44.10 33.22
CA VAL A 483 -10.66 -42.71 33.53
C VAL A 483 -11.22 -42.62 34.95
N TYR A 484 -10.79 -41.63 35.72
CA TYR A 484 -11.44 -41.34 36.99
C TYR A 484 -12.74 -40.60 36.72
N VAL A 485 -13.85 -41.11 37.24
CA VAL A 485 -15.16 -40.47 37.10
C VAL A 485 -15.14 -39.14 37.85
N PRO A 486 -15.45 -38.00 37.19
CA PRO A 486 -15.47 -36.69 37.86
C PRO A 486 -16.43 -36.66 39.05
N MET A 487 -16.03 -35.96 40.13
CA MET A 487 -16.84 -35.85 41.35
C MET A 487 -18.15 -35.08 41.15
N ASP A 488 -18.17 -34.18 40.17
CA ASP A 488 -19.29 -33.33 39.78
C ASP A 488 -20.08 -33.87 38.58
N ALA A 489 -19.79 -35.10 38.14
CA ALA A 489 -20.57 -35.75 37.09
C ALA A 489 -22.03 -35.93 37.57
N ALA A 490 -22.99 -35.58 36.71
CA ALA A 490 -24.40 -35.72 37.03
C ALA A 490 -24.76 -37.18 37.34
N ILE A 491 -25.47 -37.39 38.45
CA ILE A 491 -25.91 -38.72 38.90
C ILE A 491 -27.09 -39.20 38.05
N GLY A 492 -27.06 -40.47 37.65
CA GLY A 492 -28.09 -41.11 36.84
C GLY A 492 -27.53 -41.82 35.62
N TYR A 493 -28.42 -42.33 34.77
CA TYR A 493 -28.02 -42.93 33.49
C TYR A 493 -27.62 -41.83 32.49
N GLY A 494 -26.46 -41.99 31.87
CA GLY A 494 -25.97 -41.06 30.87
C GLY A 494 -24.92 -41.67 29.95
N GLN A 495 -24.72 -41.02 28.80
CA GLN A 495 -23.67 -41.38 27.85
C GLN A 495 -22.44 -40.51 28.06
N ILE A 496 -21.26 -41.11 27.92
CA ILE A 496 -19.98 -40.40 27.95
C ILE A 496 -19.59 -40.08 26.51
N LYS A 497 -19.36 -38.80 26.21
CA LYS A 497 -18.84 -38.35 24.92
C LYS A 497 -17.34 -38.56 24.86
N MET A 498 -16.84 -39.10 23.74
CA MET A 498 -15.42 -39.23 23.45
C MET A 498 -15.02 -38.27 22.33
N ILE A 499 -13.84 -37.66 22.47
CA ILE A 499 -13.19 -36.87 21.42
C ILE A 499 -11.83 -37.50 21.14
N THR A 500 -11.50 -37.81 19.89
CA THR A 500 -10.21 -38.38 19.52
C THR A 500 -9.12 -37.31 19.35
N TYR A 501 -7.84 -37.69 19.28
CA TYR A 501 -6.76 -36.76 18.93
C TYR A 501 -6.90 -36.15 17.53
N GLU A 502 -7.69 -36.80 16.66
CA GLU A 502 -8.05 -36.30 15.31
C GLU A 502 -9.34 -35.45 15.34
N GLY A 503 -9.88 -35.14 16.53
CA GLY A 503 -11.04 -34.28 16.70
C GLY A 503 -12.38 -34.93 16.36
N GLU A 504 -12.42 -36.24 16.16
CA GLU A 504 -13.66 -36.97 15.92
C GLU A 504 -14.44 -37.14 17.22
N GLU A 505 -15.77 -36.97 17.14
CA GLU A 505 -16.65 -37.07 18.30
C GLU A 505 -17.53 -38.33 18.21
N GLY A 506 -17.70 -39.03 19.34
CA GLY A 506 -18.60 -40.16 19.47
C GLY A 506 -19.22 -40.25 20.85
N LEU A 507 -20.24 -41.09 21.00
CA LEU A 507 -20.87 -41.40 22.29
C LEU A 507 -20.64 -42.86 22.64
N LEU A 508 -20.24 -43.11 23.88
CA LEU A 508 -20.20 -44.46 24.43
C LEU A 508 -21.62 -44.91 24.83
N PRO A 509 -21.87 -46.23 24.95
CA PRO A 509 -23.14 -46.72 25.48
C PRO A 509 -23.43 -46.16 26.87
N GLU A 510 -24.71 -46.06 27.19
CA GLU A 510 -25.17 -45.53 28.47
C GLU A 510 -24.66 -46.37 29.66
N ILE A 511 -24.31 -45.69 30.75
CA ILE A 511 -23.92 -46.29 32.03
C ILE A 511 -24.54 -45.46 33.17
N PHE A 512 -24.87 -46.11 34.28
CA PHE A 512 -25.26 -45.38 35.49
C PHE A 512 -24.03 -44.71 36.12
N ILE A 513 -24.11 -43.41 36.31
CA ILE A 513 -23.11 -42.60 37.01
C ILE A 513 -23.62 -42.37 38.42
N GLY A 514 -22.87 -42.87 39.41
CA GLY A 514 -23.27 -42.85 40.82
C GLY A 514 -22.87 -44.14 41.53
N GLY A 515 -23.16 -44.20 42.83
CA GLY A 515 -22.85 -45.34 43.68
C GLY A 515 -23.38 -45.15 45.09
N VAL A 516 -22.85 -45.92 46.05
CA VAL A 516 -23.13 -45.72 47.47
C VAL A 516 -22.16 -44.67 47.99
N GLU A 517 -22.69 -43.57 48.49
CA GLU A 517 -21.90 -42.59 49.21
C GLU A 517 -21.65 -43.06 50.65
N PRO A 518 -20.42 -42.96 51.17
CA PRO A 518 -20.17 -43.28 52.57
C PRO A 518 -20.98 -42.36 53.50
N VAL A 519 -21.45 -42.93 54.61
CA VAL A 519 -22.11 -42.16 55.68
C VAL A 519 -21.09 -41.20 56.30
N ALA A 520 -21.26 -39.90 56.03
CA ALA A 520 -20.30 -38.87 56.46
C ALA A 520 -20.37 -38.58 57.97
N ASP A 521 -21.57 -38.55 58.55
CA ASP A 521 -21.81 -38.34 59.97
C ASP A 521 -22.82 -39.38 60.49
N PRO A 522 -22.36 -40.40 61.22
CA PRO A 522 -23.23 -41.42 61.80
C PRO A 522 -24.30 -40.87 62.75
N SER A 523 -24.09 -39.68 63.34
CA SER A 523 -25.08 -39.08 64.26
C SER A 523 -26.32 -38.53 63.56
N LEU A 524 -26.28 -38.41 62.24
CA LEU A 524 -27.39 -37.95 61.39
C LEU A 524 -28.15 -39.10 60.74
N VAL A 525 -27.79 -40.35 61.02
CA VAL A 525 -28.50 -41.53 60.55
C VAL A 525 -29.81 -41.66 61.32
N ILE A 526 -30.91 -41.70 60.59
CA ILE A 526 -32.27 -41.87 61.09
C ILE A 526 -32.54 -43.36 61.32
N ASN A 527 -32.18 -44.21 60.36
CA ASN A 527 -32.30 -45.66 60.47
C ASN A 527 -31.35 -46.39 59.52
N ASP A 528 -30.50 -47.26 60.07
CA ASP A 528 -29.65 -48.24 59.37
C ASP A 528 -30.10 -49.69 59.62
N PHE A 529 -31.19 -49.89 60.36
CA PHE A 529 -31.79 -51.18 60.70
C PHE A 529 -30.88 -52.14 61.51
N ASP A 530 -29.77 -51.65 62.05
CA ASP A 530 -28.82 -52.44 62.85
C ASP A 530 -29.09 -52.34 64.36
N GLU A 531 -29.67 -51.23 64.81
CA GLU A 531 -29.92 -50.99 66.23
C GLU A 531 -31.15 -51.75 66.76
N THR A 532 -31.00 -52.36 67.94
CA THR A 532 -32.10 -53.09 68.60
C THR A 532 -33.25 -52.14 68.96
N GLY A 533 -34.43 -52.36 68.37
CA GLY A 533 -35.58 -51.47 68.47
C GLY A 533 -35.82 -50.60 67.23
N HIS A 534 -34.87 -50.60 66.27
CA HIS A 534 -34.93 -49.92 64.95
C HIS A 534 -34.80 -50.88 63.77
N ASP A 535 -34.52 -52.14 64.07
CA ASP A 535 -34.47 -53.31 63.19
C ASP A 535 -35.84 -53.80 62.70
N LEU A 536 -36.82 -52.89 62.56
CA LEU A 536 -38.21 -53.16 62.16
C LEU A 536 -39.03 -54.02 63.15
N SER A 537 -38.49 -54.38 64.31
CA SER A 537 -39.21 -55.18 65.31
C SER A 537 -40.46 -54.46 65.86
N TRP A 538 -40.37 -53.14 66.09
CA TRP A 538 -41.48 -52.30 66.57
C TRP A 538 -41.97 -51.29 65.51
N ASP A 539 -41.16 -51.05 64.47
CA ASP A 539 -41.37 -50.00 63.47
C ASP A 539 -42.03 -50.50 62.16
N ASN A 540 -42.37 -51.78 62.05
CA ASN A 540 -43.05 -52.35 60.88
C ASN A 540 -44.59 -52.26 60.97
N TRP A 541 -45.13 -51.04 60.98
CA TRP A 541 -46.58 -50.81 61.16
C TRP A 541 -47.44 -51.31 60.00
N GLY A 542 -46.89 -51.34 58.78
CA GLY A 542 -47.60 -51.79 57.59
C GLY A 542 -47.59 -53.30 57.39
N GLY A 543 -46.61 -54.00 57.97
CA GLY A 543 -46.38 -55.43 57.70
C GLY A 543 -45.97 -55.71 56.25
N THR A 544 -45.46 -54.71 55.53
CA THR A 544 -45.14 -54.78 54.09
C THR A 544 -43.65 -54.97 53.83
N VAL A 545 -42.83 -54.96 54.89
CA VAL A 545 -41.38 -55.13 54.85
C VAL A 545 -40.92 -56.18 55.87
N GLU A 546 -39.69 -56.65 55.73
CA GLU A 546 -38.98 -57.48 56.69
C GLU A 546 -37.55 -56.99 56.88
N LEU A 547 -36.90 -57.44 57.95
CA LEU A 547 -35.47 -57.21 58.20
C LEU A 547 -34.65 -58.24 57.41
N GLY A 548 -33.85 -57.76 56.46
CA GLY A 548 -32.87 -58.56 55.74
C GLY A 548 -31.50 -58.45 56.40
N SER A 549 -30.71 -59.53 56.32
CA SER A 549 -29.36 -59.59 56.90
C SER A 549 -28.41 -60.47 56.06
N ASP A 550 -28.72 -60.69 54.77
CA ASP A 550 -27.90 -61.51 53.89
C ASP A 550 -26.64 -60.72 53.49
N PRO A 551 -25.42 -61.16 53.88
CA PRO A 551 -24.19 -60.44 53.53
C PRO A 551 -23.91 -60.39 52.02
N ALA A 552 -24.58 -61.21 51.20
CA ALA A 552 -24.47 -61.14 49.74
C ALA A 552 -25.28 -59.98 49.14
N ILE A 553 -26.24 -59.43 49.89
CA ILE A 553 -27.09 -58.31 49.48
C ILE A 553 -26.69 -57.05 50.26
N ALA A 554 -26.45 -57.15 51.56
CA ALA A 554 -26.20 -56.00 52.44
C ALA A 554 -25.01 -55.12 52.00
N ILE A 555 -25.13 -53.81 52.22
CA ILE A 555 -24.00 -52.86 52.14
C ILE A 555 -23.34 -52.63 53.50
N SER A 556 -24.15 -52.61 54.56
CA SER A 556 -23.74 -52.56 55.95
C SER A 556 -24.79 -53.32 56.75
N GLY A 557 -24.38 -54.23 57.63
CA GLY A 557 -25.27 -54.89 58.59
C GLY A 557 -26.59 -55.44 58.00
N ASN A 558 -27.69 -55.06 58.64
CA ASN A 558 -29.05 -55.36 58.24
C ASN A 558 -29.59 -54.29 57.28
N TYR A 559 -30.72 -54.58 56.63
CA TYR A 559 -31.40 -53.65 55.74
C TYR A 559 -32.90 -53.91 55.73
N MET A 560 -33.69 -52.94 55.31
CA MET A 560 -35.12 -53.14 55.05
C MET A 560 -35.31 -53.83 53.69
N HIS A 561 -36.09 -54.90 53.66
CA HIS A 561 -36.50 -55.60 52.45
C HIS A 561 -38.02 -55.55 52.28
N GLY A 562 -38.52 -55.13 51.12
CA GLY A 562 -39.95 -55.21 50.82
C GLY A 562 -40.43 -56.66 50.67
N ILE A 563 -41.63 -56.96 51.15
CA ILE A 563 -42.24 -58.31 51.02
C ILE A 563 -43.65 -58.27 50.41
N ALA A 564 -44.21 -57.09 50.19
CA ALA A 564 -45.52 -56.93 49.55
C ALA A 564 -45.39 -56.91 48.02
N ASP A 565 -46.09 -57.82 47.34
CA ASP A 565 -46.11 -57.97 45.89
C ASP A 565 -47.26 -57.22 45.20
N ALA A 566 -48.18 -56.63 45.98
CA ALA A 566 -49.34 -55.90 45.46
C ALA A 566 -49.82 -54.81 46.44
N LEU A 567 -49.04 -53.74 46.61
CA LEU A 567 -49.47 -52.55 47.35
C LEU A 567 -50.48 -51.74 46.55
N THR A 568 -51.59 -51.36 47.17
CA THR A 568 -52.63 -50.50 46.58
C THR A 568 -53.14 -49.49 47.59
N GLY A 569 -53.37 -48.25 47.15
CA GLY A 569 -53.75 -47.15 48.05
C GLY A 569 -52.67 -46.81 49.07
N TRP A 570 -53.03 -46.02 50.08
CA TRP A 570 -52.09 -45.57 51.10
C TRP A 570 -51.75 -46.70 52.08
N ALA A 571 -50.45 -46.97 52.30
CA ALA A 571 -49.96 -48.00 53.21
C ALA A 571 -48.65 -47.58 53.88
N TRP A 572 -48.48 -47.86 55.18
CA TRP A 572 -47.18 -47.73 55.83
C TRP A 572 -46.18 -48.72 55.23
N ILE A 573 -44.95 -48.27 54.99
CA ILE A 573 -43.81 -49.16 54.70
C ILE A 573 -43.12 -49.47 56.03
N TRP A 574 -42.76 -48.43 56.77
CA TRP A 574 -42.34 -48.49 58.17
C TRP A 574 -42.70 -47.17 58.86
N GLY A 575 -42.89 -47.19 60.17
CA GLY A 575 -43.27 -46.03 60.96
C GLY A 575 -42.82 -46.15 62.40
N CYS A 576 -42.48 -45.02 63.02
CA CYS A 576 -42.03 -44.92 64.39
C CYS A 576 -42.58 -43.64 65.03
N ASN A 577 -43.02 -43.72 66.30
CA ASN A 577 -43.42 -42.57 67.11
C ASN A 577 -42.95 -42.65 68.57
N HIS A 578 -41.98 -43.51 68.85
CA HIS A 578 -41.41 -43.67 70.18
C HIS A 578 -39.95 -43.18 70.25
N SER A 579 -39.46 -43.02 71.48
CA SER A 579 -38.16 -42.42 71.79
C SER A 579 -36.92 -43.26 71.46
N ALA A 580 -37.10 -44.33 70.69
CA ALA A 580 -36.00 -45.19 70.36
C ALA A 580 -35.33 -44.71 69.05
N LEU A 581 -36.09 -44.28 68.03
CA LEU A 581 -35.51 -43.88 66.74
C LEU A 581 -34.69 -42.59 66.92
N PRO A 582 -33.46 -42.50 66.37
CA PRO A 582 -32.71 -41.26 66.31
C PRO A 582 -33.49 -40.19 65.52
N LYS A 583 -34.18 -39.30 66.22
CA LYS A 583 -34.93 -38.18 65.63
C LYS A 583 -34.08 -36.93 65.69
N VAL A 584 -33.43 -36.66 64.56
CA VAL A 584 -32.47 -35.56 64.42
C VAL A 584 -33.21 -34.30 64.01
N GLU A 585 -32.99 -33.20 64.74
CA GLU A 585 -33.45 -31.88 64.33
C GLU A 585 -32.66 -31.44 63.09
N ALA A 586 -33.37 -31.14 61.99
CA ALA A 586 -32.75 -30.77 60.72
C ALA A 586 -33.42 -29.53 60.11
N THR A 587 -32.62 -28.59 59.63
CA THR A 587 -33.11 -27.42 58.88
C THR A 587 -33.25 -27.77 57.40
N LYS A 588 -34.42 -27.57 56.79
CA LYS A 588 -34.62 -27.93 55.38
C LYS A 588 -33.67 -27.19 54.42
N ALA A 589 -33.17 -26.02 54.84
CA ALA A 589 -32.23 -25.21 54.05
C ALA A 589 -30.83 -25.82 54.01
N ASP A 590 -30.36 -26.43 55.11
CA ASP A 590 -28.96 -26.82 55.28
C ASP A 590 -28.71 -28.32 55.10
N TYR A 591 -29.79 -29.12 55.06
CA TYR A 591 -29.69 -30.58 54.99
C TYR A 591 -30.30 -31.17 53.71
N LEU A 592 -29.74 -32.31 53.31
CA LEU A 592 -30.24 -33.25 52.32
C LEU A 592 -30.78 -34.48 53.06
N LEU A 593 -31.84 -35.11 52.54
CA LEU A 593 -32.21 -36.46 52.91
C LEU A 593 -31.53 -37.44 51.94
N LYS A 594 -30.82 -38.43 52.48
CA LYS A 594 -30.20 -39.49 51.70
C LYS A 594 -30.64 -40.86 52.23
N MET A 595 -30.69 -41.82 51.33
CA MET A 595 -30.85 -43.22 51.68
C MET A 595 -30.16 -44.07 50.63
N ASP A 596 -29.66 -45.22 51.03
CA ASP A 596 -29.10 -46.18 50.10
C ASP A 596 -30.21 -47.13 49.68
N VAL A 597 -30.36 -47.31 48.37
CA VAL A 597 -31.45 -48.07 47.76
C VAL A 597 -30.86 -49.06 46.78
N ASN A 598 -31.38 -50.28 46.81
CA ASN A 598 -31.19 -51.26 45.76
C ASN A 598 -32.55 -51.74 45.31
N LEU A 599 -32.83 -51.61 44.02
CA LEU A 599 -34.06 -52.05 43.38
C LEU A 599 -33.69 -53.09 42.32
N ASN A 600 -33.78 -54.38 42.68
CA ASN A 600 -33.31 -55.46 41.80
C ASN A 600 -34.36 -55.92 40.77
N LYS A 601 -35.57 -55.36 40.83
CA LYS A 601 -36.62 -55.50 39.83
C LYS A 601 -37.56 -54.29 39.82
N PRO A 602 -38.19 -53.99 38.67
CA PRO A 602 -39.17 -52.91 38.58
C PRO A 602 -40.35 -53.11 39.53
N PHE A 603 -40.95 -51.98 39.94
CA PHE A 603 -42.17 -51.95 40.77
C PHE A 603 -43.41 -52.54 40.08
N GLY A 604 -43.36 -52.72 38.75
CA GLY A 604 -44.48 -53.24 37.97
C GLY A 604 -45.64 -52.25 37.79
N SER A 605 -45.41 -50.97 38.09
CA SER A 605 -46.40 -49.89 37.97
C SER A 605 -45.73 -48.57 37.59
N THR A 606 -46.51 -47.65 37.01
CA THR A 606 -46.06 -46.29 36.68
C THR A 606 -46.48 -45.29 37.76
N ASN A 607 -45.79 -44.15 37.81
CA ASN A 607 -46.11 -43.04 38.71
C ASN A 607 -46.14 -43.49 40.18
N VAL A 608 -45.11 -44.23 40.60
CA VAL A 608 -44.99 -44.75 41.96
C VAL A 608 -44.59 -43.63 42.92
N HIS A 609 -45.38 -43.41 43.96
CA HIS A 609 -45.15 -42.36 44.95
C HIS A 609 -44.97 -42.94 46.35
N PHE A 610 -43.72 -43.01 46.79
CA PHE A 610 -43.39 -43.15 48.21
C PHE A 610 -43.36 -41.77 48.87
N GLN A 611 -43.72 -41.73 50.14
CA GLN A 611 -43.59 -40.54 50.97
C GLN A 611 -42.66 -40.82 52.14
N MET A 612 -41.81 -39.85 52.44
CA MET A 612 -41.07 -39.82 53.70
C MET A 612 -41.87 -39.01 54.73
N GLU A 613 -42.06 -39.59 55.91
CA GLU A 613 -42.67 -38.93 57.05
C GLU A 613 -41.58 -38.51 58.04
N MET A 614 -41.53 -37.22 58.34
CA MET A 614 -40.53 -36.60 59.21
C MET A 614 -41.22 -35.65 60.19
N ALA A 615 -41.24 -36.02 61.46
CA ALA A 615 -41.87 -35.26 62.54
C ALA A 615 -43.35 -34.89 62.25
N GLY A 616 -44.11 -35.85 61.71
CA GLY A 616 -45.52 -35.69 61.35
C GLY A 616 -45.79 -34.92 60.04
N ASN A 617 -44.74 -34.53 59.30
CA ASN A 617 -44.86 -33.92 57.98
C ASN A 617 -44.52 -34.95 56.90
N ARG A 618 -45.28 -34.97 55.80
CA ARG A 618 -45.08 -35.93 54.70
C ARG A 618 -44.58 -35.23 53.46
N ILE A 619 -43.55 -35.79 52.84
CA ILE A 619 -43.05 -35.36 51.54
C ILE A 619 -43.11 -36.49 50.55
N ASP A 620 -43.49 -36.20 49.31
CA ASP A 620 -43.49 -37.15 48.22
C ASP A 620 -42.08 -37.26 47.63
N ILE A 621 -41.45 -38.43 47.80
CA ILE A 621 -40.10 -38.73 47.31
C ILE A 621 -40.12 -39.54 46.01
N GLY A 622 -41.31 -39.78 45.45
CA GLY A 622 -41.52 -40.52 44.20
C GLY A 622 -41.01 -41.97 44.26
N GLY A 623 -40.72 -42.54 43.10
CA GLY A 623 -40.17 -43.89 42.93
C GLY A 623 -38.63 -43.92 42.95
N PHE A 624 -38.00 -43.17 43.87
CA PHE A 624 -36.54 -43.09 44.03
C PHE A 624 -35.75 -42.49 42.84
N GLY A 625 -36.42 -41.99 41.81
CA GLY A 625 -35.76 -41.38 40.65
C GLY A 625 -34.95 -42.38 39.82
N VAL A 626 -35.27 -43.67 39.89
CA VAL A 626 -34.63 -44.71 39.08
C VAL A 626 -35.09 -44.58 37.64
N VAL A 627 -34.20 -44.10 36.76
CA VAL A 627 -34.51 -43.79 35.34
C VAL A 627 -34.01 -44.88 34.36
N ALA A 628 -33.63 -46.06 34.88
CA ALA A 628 -33.19 -47.17 34.03
C ALA A 628 -34.32 -47.65 33.10
N ALA A 629 -33.97 -48.17 31.92
CA ALA A 629 -34.94 -48.72 30.97
C ALA A 629 -35.77 -49.91 31.53
N ASP A 630 -35.25 -50.61 32.54
CA ASP A 630 -35.94 -51.68 33.26
C ASP A 630 -36.38 -51.27 34.67
N GLU A 631 -36.26 -49.97 35.00
CA GLU A 631 -36.56 -49.38 36.32
C GLU A 631 -35.87 -50.10 37.49
N THR A 632 -34.66 -50.63 37.29
CA THR A 632 -33.81 -51.23 38.33
C THR A 632 -32.59 -50.36 38.64
N THR A 633 -31.90 -50.64 39.76
CA THR A 633 -30.61 -50.02 40.08
C THR A 633 -29.46 -51.01 39.84
N PRO A 634 -28.25 -50.53 39.48
CA PRO A 634 -27.06 -51.37 39.31
C PRO A 634 -26.45 -51.75 40.67
N GLY A 635 -27.22 -52.49 41.46
CA GLY A 635 -26.97 -52.73 42.89
C GLY A 635 -27.33 -51.51 43.73
N TRP A 636 -26.63 -51.32 44.85
CA TRP A 636 -26.89 -50.22 45.77
C TRP A 636 -26.43 -48.87 45.24
N ILE A 637 -27.27 -47.86 45.40
CA ILE A 637 -27.01 -46.47 45.06
C ILE A 637 -27.53 -45.57 46.19
N THR A 638 -26.89 -44.42 46.41
CA THR A 638 -27.45 -43.40 47.29
C THR A 638 -28.38 -42.49 46.50
N VAL A 639 -29.64 -42.42 46.90
CA VAL A 639 -30.59 -41.41 46.41
C VAL A 639 -30.55 -40.19 47.32
N THR A 640 -30.62 -39.00 46.74
CA THR A 640 -30.50 -37.74 47.44
C THR A 640 -31.68 -36.84 47.14
N TYR A 641 -32.27 -36.29 48.19
CA TYR A 641 -33.39 -35.36 48.12
C TYR A 641 -33.00 -34.06 48.81
N ASP A 642 -33.05 -32.95 48.06
CA ASP A 642 -32.87 -31.63 48.64
C ASP A 642 -34.13 -31.22 49.40
N LEU A 643 -34.04 -31.20 50.73
CA LEU A 643 -35.16 -30.87 51.62
C LEU A 643 -35.76 -29.49 51.34
N SER A 644 -34.98 -28.55 50.80
CA SER A 644 -35.46 -27.20 50.49
C SER A 644 -36.45 -27.17 49.33
N GLN A 645 -36.54 -28.24 48.54
CA GLN A 645 -37.47 -28.35 47.42
C GLN A 645 -38.90 -28.73 47.87
N PHE A 646 -39.07 -29.25 49.08
CA PHE A 646 -40.37 -29.70 49.57
C PHE A 646 -41.05 -28.60 50.39
N ALA A 647 -42.05 -27.95 49.76
CA ALA A 647 -42.80 -26.85 50.37
C ALA A 647 -43.57 -27.28 51.64
N ASP A 648 -43.95 -28.54 51.74
CA ASP A 648 -44.70 -29.11 52.86
C ASP A 648 -43.86 -29.32 54.13
N LEU A 649 -42.53 -29.12 54.05
CA LEU A 649 -41.66 -29.19 55.23
C LEU A 649 -41.57 -27.85 55.98
N PRO A 650 -41.63 -27.87 57.32
CA PRO A 650 -41.28 -26.71 58.14
C PRO A 650 -39.81 -26.34 57.95
N ASP A 651 -39.44 -25.10 58.27
CA ASP A 651 -38.05 -24.64 58.17
C ASP A 651 -37.09 -25.45 59.06
N VAL A 652 -37.60 -25.90 60.22
CA VAL A 652 -36.93 -26.83 61.14
C VAL A 652 -37.81 -28.06 61.32
N ILE A 653 -37.29 -29.22 60.96
CA ILE A 653 -37.88 -30.53 61.21
C ILE A 653 -37.55 -30.90 62.67
N SER A 654 -38.57 -31.09 63.49
CA SER A 654 -38.41 -31.32 64.94
C SER A 654 -37.83 -32.70 65.25
N GLY A 655 -36.86 -32.76 66.18
CA GLY A 655 -36.37 -34.01 66.77
C GLY A 655 -37.28 -34.60 67.87
N ASP A 656 -38.53 -34.13 68.01
CA ASP A 656 -39.46 -34.56 69.06
C ASP A 656 -39.78 -36.07 68.98
N ASP A 657 -39.52 -36.75 70.08
CA ASP A 657 -39.64 -38.19 70.24
C ASP A 657 -41.09 -38.72 70.25
N THR A 658 -42.08 -37.84 70.26
CA THR A 658 -43.52 -38.19 70.20
C THR A 658 -44.13 -38.10 68.79
N LEU A 659 -43.45 -37.45 67.84
CA LEU A 659 -43.97 -37.25 66.48
C LEU A 659 -43.70 -38.45 65.56
N GLU A 660 -44.52 -38.62 64.53
CA GLU A 660 -44.41 -39.73 63.56
C GLU A 660 -43.23 -39.52 62.60
N TRP A 661 -42.46 -40.59 62.39
CA TRP A 661 -41.37 -40.70 61.42
C TRP A 661 -41.51 -42.02 60.66
N GLY A 662 -41.09 -42.07 59.41
CA GLY A 662 -41.09 -43.33 58.65
C GLY A 662 -41.21 -43.12 57.16
N MET A 663 -41.63 -44.18 56.47
CA MET A 663 -41.89 -44.14 55.04
C MET A 663 -43.23 -44.82 54.75
N ASN A 664 -44.00 -44.25 53.83
CA ASN A 664 -45.27 -44.81 53.40
C ASN A 664 -45.36 -44.84 51.88
N PHE A 665 -46.17 -45.74 51.35
CA PHE A 665 -46.62 -45.75 49.96
C PHE A 665 -47.93 -44.97 49.89
N ASN A 666 -48.04 -44.03 48.96
CA ASN A 666 -49.22 -43.18 48.83
C ASN A 666 -50.15 -43.67 47.71
N TYR A 667 -49.66 -43.65 46.47
CA TYR A 667 -50.39 -44.18 45.32
C TYR A 667 -49.44 -44.54 44.16
N ALA A 668 -49.98 -45.30 43.22
CA ALA A 668 -49.45 -45.51 41.88
C ALA A 668 -50.64 -45.69 40.91
N ASP A 669 -50.37 -45.73 39.61
CA ASP A 669 -51.42 -45.97 38.61
C ASP A 669 -51.95 -47.43 38.63
N GLY A 670 -51.26 -48.33 39.35
CA GLY A 670 -51.64 -49.73 39.56
C GLY A 670 -51.15 -50.28 40.91
N SER A 671 -51.05 -51.60 41.02
CA SER A 671 -50.44 -52.24 42.20
C SER A 671 -48.92 -52.19 42.12
N VAL A 672 -48.26 -51.92 43.24
CA VAL A 672 -46.80 -51.85 43.33
C VAL A 672 -46.25 -53.11 44.01
N ASP A 673 -45.27 -53.75 43.36
CA ASP A 673 -44.50 -54.86 43.91
C ASP A 673 -43.17 -54.34 44.48
N ILE A 674 -43.05 -54.32 45.81
CA ILE A 674 -41.82 -53.89 46.48
C ILE A 674 -40.90 -55.04 46.88
N THR A 675 -41.17 -56.28 46.46
CA THR A 675 -40.33 -57.44 46.83
C THR A 675 -38.93 -57.42 46.21
N GLY A 676 -38.61 -56.41 45.40
CA GLY A 676 -37.26 -56.14 44.91
C GLY A 676 -36.59 -54.92 45.54
N LEU A 677 -37.25 -54.26 46.50
CA LEU A 677 -36.78 -53.03 47.13
C LEU A 677 -36.00 -53.34 48.40
N TYR A 678 -34.78 -52.83 48.46
CA TYR A 678 -33.91 -52.86 49.62
C TYR A 678 -33.49 -51.44 49.98
N ILE A 679 -33.57 -51.07 51.25
CA ILE A 679 -33.21 -49.73 51.74
C ILE A 679 -32.36 -49.86 53.00
N ASP A 680 -31.34 -49.02 53.08
CA ASP A 680 -30.42 -48.93 54.21
C ASP A 680 -29.91 -47.47 54.37
N ASN A 681 -29.29 -47.16 55.51
CA ASN A 681 -28.64 -45.88 55.84
C ASN A 681 -29.47 -44.63 55.53
N ILE A 682 -30.74 -44.61 55.97
CA ILE A 682 -31.60 -43.43 55.85
C ILE A 682 -31.05 -42.35 56.78
N ARG A 683 -30.68 -41.19 56.24
CA ARG A 683 -29.89 -40.20 56.95
C ARG A 683 -30.10 -38.79 56.46
N PHE A 684 -29.82 -37.81 57.32
CA PHE A 684 -29.54 -36.45 56.88
C PHE A 684 -28.06 -36.27 56.56
N GLN A 685 -27.77 -35.33 55.67
CA GLN A 685 -26.41 -34.87 55.40
C GLN A 685 -26.41 -33.36 55.19
N HIS A 686 -25.43 -32.66 55.74
CA HIS A 686 -25.22 -31.25 55.44
C HIS A 686 -24.89 -31.02 53.96
N LYS A 687 -25.48 -29.98 53.37
CA LYS A 687 -25.24 -29.56 51.97
C LYS A 687 -23.81 -29.10 51.70
#